data_AF-A0A840EW10-F1
#
_entry.id   AF-A0A840EW10-F1
#
_cell.length_a   1.000
_cell.length_b   1.000
_cell.length_c   1.000
_cell.angle_alpha   90.00
_cell.angle_beta   90.00
_cell.angle_gamma   90.00
#
_symmetry.space_group_name_H-M   'P 1'
#
loop_
_entity.id
_entity.type
_entity.pdbx_description
1 polymer ?
#
loop_
_entity_poly.entity_id
_entity_poly.type
_entity_poly.pdbx_seq_one_letter_code
_entity_poly.pdbx_strand_id
1 'polypeptide(L)'
;MTEFPTFSEFFAAVTDTEPYDWQVACAEHIERSGWPDTIDVQTGLGKTSTVTMAVYELARQLHVGGRRSAPLRIFHVIDRNSIVEQSACDVERVANAVNTATTGPLYTVGETLRSTLPEFEPGLAVAHAVYRGTRRSGPRLRAFGCTITSMTAHQMVSQLLFRGFGVSAGSRPIHAGLIGVDSLILFDEPHLSQPSLTTLSDVVRLQSGSSDLGVPRLRVVTLGATTRPTTDLRTVFPGPHRQHLLADDTKVARRVEASRDITLSVVAGKSDATFVRQLVRHAVDAHAANPHGSVGIIVNTVAVARDVAKTIAKTVDDVVFMTSRVRPVDRADVQMRPGSIVVATQCIEVGVDIAFDTLVTEACPMPSLVQRIGRLNRDGERAGNGYLVSAESSSGPIARAGSAAVYGAEPIVATMKLLYDLSVDGNVDASLAAQRDWRTSDPALWPPEQRHATLTHANIPKLTMTNPRLSEDLDVDAYIQGPDAEPVSDVQIAWRADLASLIDCPPLADELVSIPISSLRDFLNGRRTTPVGMSDAGGSAPADSPGQSTGPRPKALVRGEHDAWAAPKGPLYPGDVVVIDAGDGGYSTYGWDPQSSARVADMSAAVSLRGGRGGARSFPLHESSLRQVLTADDLQHVLALIADADPADPEQRAEVLAAMNKSLDGVAAPIDAVVEGTTGGLIAQIRSTVDRRSSTARQSLAAHLEQVGTWACADAGSVGLVDPLIDAITAAALHHDDGKAAPTWQRRATGGKSVDEPIAKYVRQLPPGRVDSYLRSLSCPSGWRHDAHSFHMSIGRSDPILVAHLIASHHGWFRPFAPPVNTDGFDLTATEVDSQRFGASHARDFETLNRRYGPWGLAFLEAVVRLADWRASEHPTNVSAPETMPNFAASESNSKFEGHPTEIMLTGLTSTPTAGWFAVSGLLGAAEKLGMTAKVRWQPPSESDPRPMVPVLRIGGDLSALVEEVWTGTDFTQSDKLASGLLGHPLVPKYQKTAATDAIRSLLLKSDENTTALVAGVINDAVPANPKMELAMTAISNNSSFGKVAVEALQAPAEEAVKALLDPDVGYTYTNCDGGFDRSTVSNPLVNGIGEHGRRSTRGVLAPLVMEGFAVLGAPPRGGHGVHDRQLTLPLPTRFTDLPELRALLLVSAGIRIPRSWSWKSISCDWRLVATKTMLNKYDAHWDATFAQRSS
;
A
#
# COMPACT_ATOMS: atom_id res chain seq x y z
N MET A 1 16.97 22.82 -36.31
CA MET A 1 16.41 21.81 -35.39
C MET A 1 16.99 20.49 -35.81
N THR A 2 17.69 19.79 -34.93
CA THR A 2 18.10 18.40 -35.16
C THR A 2 16.86 17.55 -35.28
N GLU A 3 16.83 16.64 -36.25
CA GLU A 3 15.75 15.66 -36.43
C GLU A 3 15.64 14.78 -35.17
N PHE A 4 14.43 14.49 -34.70
CA PHE A 4 14.22 13.62 -33.55
C PHE A 4 14.57 12.18 -33.95
N PRO A 5 15.36 11.44 -33.14
CA PRO A 5 15.83 10.11 -33.53
C PRO A 5 14.68 9.12 -33.67
N THR A 6 14.87 8.11 -34.52
CA THR A 6 13.97 6.95 -34.58
C THR A 6 14.08 6.08 -33.32
N PHE A 7 13.07 5.25 -33.07
CA PHE A 7 13.11 4.31 -31.95
C PHE A 7 14.34 3.37 -32.04
N SER A 8 14.69 2.90 -33.23
CA SER A 8 15.83 2.01 -33.44
C SER A 8 17.17 2.67 -33.10
N GLU A 9 17.36 3.93 -33.49
CA GLU A 9 18.57 4.69 -33.15
C GLU A 9 18.67 4.96 -31.64
N PHE A 10 17.55 5.32 -31.01
CA PHE A 10 17.50 5.51 -29.56
C PHE A 10 17.77 4.20 -28.81
N PHE A 11 17.12 3.11 -29.21
CA PHE A 11 17.26 1.80 -28.57
C PHE A 11 18.72 1.31 -28.66
N ALA A 12 19.30 1.32 -29.87
CA ALA A 12 20.69 0.92 -30.07
C ALA A 12 21.68 1.77 -29.25
N ALA A 13 21.41 3.07 -29.08
CA ALA A 13 22.24 3.92 -28.24
C ALA A 13 22.10 3.64 -26.72
N VAL A 14 20.97 3.08 -26.26
CA VAL A 14 20.75 2.69 -24.86
C VAL A 14 21.32 1.31 -24.55
N THR A 15 21.18 0.35 -25.47
CA THR A 15 21.39 -1.08 -25.21
C THR A 15 22.60 -1.69 -25.93
N ASP A 16 23.33 -0.90 -26.72
CA ASP A 16 24.43 -1.35 -27.60
C ASP A 16 24.03 -2.50 -28.56
N THR A 17 22.73 -2.65 -28.83
CA THR A 17 22.15 -3.75 -29.61
C THR A 17 20.98 -3.27 -30.46
N GLU A 18 20.80 -3.86 -31.64
CA GLU A 18 19.62 -3.57 -32.47
C GLU A 18 18.32 -4.12 -31.82
N PRO A 19 17.20 -3.40 -31.93
CA PRO A 19 15.91 -3.91 -31.47
C PRO A 19 15.42 -5.08 -32.33
N TYR A 20 14.56 -5.91 -31.75
CA TYR A 20 13.79 -6.92 -32.49
C TYR A 20 12.69 -6.28 -33.34
N ASP A 21 12.25 -6.95 -34.40
CA ASP A 21 11.22 -6.43 -35.30
C ASP A 21 9.90 -6.13 -34.56
N TRP A 22 9.53 -7.00 -33.61
CA TRP A 22 8.34 -6.78 -32.78
C TRP A 22 8.45 -5.52 -31.91
N GLN A 23 9.66 -5.16 -31.45
CA GLN A 23 9.88 -3.98 -30.61
C GLN A 23 9.68 -2.71 -31.42
N VAL A 24 10.24 -2.66 -32.64
CA VAL A 24 10.05 -1.55 -33.58
C VAL A 24 8.56 -1.40 -33.91
N ALA A 25 7.90 -2.49 -34.30
CA ALA A 25 6.48 -2.47 -34.63
C ALA A 25 5.57 -2.10 -33.43
N CYS A 26 5.98 -2.46 -32.21
CA CYS A 26 5.28 -2.06 -30.98
C CYS A 26 5.41 -0.55 -30.74
N ALA A 27 6.62 0.00 -30.85
CA ALA A 27 6.84 1.44 -30.73
C ALA A 27 6.02 2.24 -31.75
N GLU A 28 5.97 1.80 -33.01
CA GLU A 28 5.12 2.43 -34.02
C GLU A 28 3.62 2.26 -33.76
N HIS A 29 3.20 1.16 -33.14
CA HIS A 29 1.82 0.97 -32.72
C HIS A 29 1.45 1.95 -31.62
N ILE A 30 2.33 2.12 -30.62
CA ILE A 30 2.17 3.09 -29.54
C ILE A 30 2.07 4.51 -30.11
N GLU A 31 2.92 4.86 -31.07
CA GLU A 31 2.89 6.17 -31.72
C GLU A 31 1.55 6.43 -32.46
N ARG A 32 1.03 5.45 -33.19
CA ARG A 32 -0.19 5.61 -34.01
C ARG A 32 -1.49 5.48 -33.23
N SER A 33 -1.52 4.64 -32.20
CA SER A 33 -2.75 4.16 -31.57
C SER A 33 -2.72 4.19 -30.04
N GLY A 34 -1.60 4.58 -29.43
CA GLY A 34 -1.40 4.52 -27.98
C GLY A 34 -1.04 3.11 -27.49
N TRP A 35 -0.85 3.00 -26.18
CA TRP A 35 -0.47 1.74 -25.53
C TRP A 35 -1.58 0.68 -25.64
N PRO A 36 -1.27 -0.57 -26.06
CA PRO A 36 -2.21 -1.68 -26.00
C PRO A 36 -2.48 -2.08 -24.54
N ASP A 37 -3.56 -2.81 -24.28
CA ASP A 37 -3.86 -3.34 -22.93
C ASP A 37 -2.91 -4.49 -22.58
N THR A 38 -2.50 -5.29 -23.57
CA THR A 38 -1.59 -6.44 -23.40
C THR A 38 -0.50 -6.47 -24.45
N ILE A 39 0.73 -6.75 -24.00
CA ILE A 39 1.86 -7.14 -24.85
C ILE A 39 2.13 -8.64 -24.63
N ASP A 40 1.59 -9.48 -25.53
CA ASP A 40 1.69 -10.94 -25.54
C ASP A 40 2.95 -11.39 -26.31
N VAL A 41 4.08 -11.31 -25.61
CA VAL A 41 5.38 -11.75 -26.13
C VAL A 41 5.97 -12.78 -25.16
N GLN A 42 6.57 -13.84 -25.70
CA GLN A 42 7.19 -14.91 -24.90
C GLN A 42 8.36 -14.41 -24.06
N THR A 43 8.66 -15.13 -22.98
CA THR A 43 9.82 -14.86 -22.12
C THR A 43 11.11 -15.01 -22.90
N GLY A 44 12.11 -14.18 -22.57
CA GLY A 44 13.41 -14.18 -23.25
C GLY A 44 13.48 -13.34 -24.53
N LEU A 45 12.38 -12.74 -25.01
CA LEU A 45 12.37 -11.86 -26.20
C LEU A 45 12.51 -10.36 -25.88
N GLY A 46 13.00 -10.02 -24.69
CA GLY A 46 13.33 -8.63 -24.33
C GLY A 46 12.13 -7.74 -23.98
N LYS A 47 11.14 -8.23 -23.22
CA LYS A 47 9.96 -7.46 -22.78
C LYS A 47 10.30 -6.19 -22.00
N THR A 48 11.43 -6.17 -21.29
CA THR A 48 11.93 -4.99 -20.54
C THR A 48 12.14 -3.76 -21.43
N SER A 49 12.34 -3.96 -22.74
CA SER A 49 12.40 -2.86 -23.73
C SER A 49 11.18 -1.94 -23.73
N THR A 50 10.04 -2.38 -23.19
CA THR A 50 8.84 -1.54 -23.01
C THR A 50 9.09 -0.32 -22.13
N VAL A 51 10.02 -0.39 -21.16
CA VAL A 51 10.46 0.78 -20.39
C VAL A 51 11.15 1.79 -21.32
N THR A 52 12.05 1.31 -22.18
CA THR A 52 12.75 2.14 -23.18
C THR A 52 11.75 2.77 -24.16
N MET A 53 10.73 2.02 -24.61
CA MET A 53 9.65 2.53 -25.45
C MET A 53 8.85 3.65 -24.76
N ALA A 54 8.59 3.52 -23.47
CA ALA A 54 7.87 4.53 -22.70
C ALA A 54 8.66 5.85 -22.56
N VAL A 55 9.96 5.77 -22.29
CA VAL A 55 10.84 6.95 -22.25
C VAL A 55 10.93 7.63 -23.61
N TYR A 56 11.08 6.83 -24.68
CA TYR A 56 11.10 7.31 -26.05
C TYR A 56 9.79 8.03 -26.43
N GLU A 57 8.64 7.42 -26.17
CA GLU A 57 7.34 8.00 -26.53
C GLU A 57 7.07 9.29 -25.75
N LEU A 58 7.46 9.36 -24.47
CA LEU A 58 7.39 10.60 -23.70
C LEU A 58 8.23 11.71 -24.34
N ALA A 59 9.49 11.44 -24.64
CA ALA A 59 10.37 12.42 -25.28
C ALA A 59 9.85 12.83 -26.67
N ARG A 60 9.33 11.89 -27.46
CA ARG A 60 8.77 12.16 -28.79
C ARG A 60 7.58 13.10 -28.71
N GLN A 61 6.62 12.84 -27.81
CA GLN A 61 5.46 13.72 -27.64
C GLN A 61 5.84 15.12 -27.15
N LEU A 62 6.83 15.22 -26.26
CA LEU A 62 7.35 16.51 -25.81
C LEU A 62 8.04 17.28 -26.95
N HIS A 63 8.75 16.58 -27.84
CA HIS A 63 9.38 17.18 -29.01
C HIS A 63 8.35 17.71 -30.02
N VAL A 64 7.30 16.92 -30.30
CA VAL A 64 6.19 17.30 -31.19
C VAL A 64 5.40 18.48 -30.59
N GLY A 65 5.28 18.52 -29.26
CA GLY A 65 4.53 19.52 -28.53
C GLY A 65 3.03 19.23 -28.49
N GLY A 66 2.29 20.05 -27.73
CA GLY A 66 0.86 19.88 -27.50
C GLY A 66 0.55 19.07 -26.24
N ARG A 67 -0.72 18.65 -26.11
CA ARG A 67 -1.18 17.93 -24.93
C ARG A 67 -0.68 16.48 -24.95
N ARG A 68 0.16 16.14 -23.98
CA ARG A 68 0.74 14.80 -23.83
C ARG A 68 -0.30 13.76 -23.39
N SER A 69 -0.21 12.57 -23.97
CA SER A 69 -0.82 11.34 -23.47
C SER A 69 0.21 10.42 -22.80
N ALA A 70 1.50 10.61 -23.08
CA ALA A 70 2.61 9.90 -22.45
C ALA A 70 2.79 10.33 -20.99
N PRO A 71 2.75 9.38 -20.03
CA PRO A 71 2.97 9.65 -18.62
C PRO A 71 4.39 10.07 -18.25
N LEU A 72 4.56 10.93 -17.25
CA LEU A 72 5.89 11.27 -16.70
C LEU A 72 6.47 10.18 -15.80
N ARG A 73 5.61 9.34 -15.22
CA ARG A 73 6.02 8.27 -14.28
C ARG A 73 5.77 6.91 -14.90
N ILE A 74 6.84 6.14 -15.05
CA ILE A 74 6.85 4.81 -15.65
C ILE A 74 7.17 3.81 -14.54
N PHE A 75 6.25 2.88 -14.30
CA PHE A 75 6.39 1.85 -13.29
C PHE A 75 6.53 0.49 -13.96
N HIS A 76 7.65 -0.18 -13.74
CA HIS A 76 7.84 -1.58 -14.10
C HIS A 76 7.51 -2.44 -12.86
N VAL A 77 6.37 -3.12 -12.91
CA VAL A 77 5.81 -3.84 -11.75
C VAL A 77 5.95 -5.33 -11.94
N ILE A 78 6.56 -6.01 -10.96
CA ILE A 78 6.87 -7.44 -11.05
C ILE A 78 6.63 -8.11 -9.71
N ASP A 79 5.88 -9.22 -9.70
CA ASP A 79 5.46 -9.86 -8.44
C ASP A 79 6.50 -10.82 -7.83
N ARG A 80 7.81 -10.53 -7.90
CA ARG A 80 8.86 -11.26 -7.13
C ARG A 80 10.04 -10.39 -6.72
N ASN A 81 10.50 -10.59 -5.47
CA ASN A 81 11.55 -9.78 -4.83
C ASN A 81 12.94 -9.91 -5.49
N SER A 82 13.31 -11.08 -6.01
CA SER A 82 14.63 -11.30 -6.64
C SER A 82 14.81 -10.57 -7.98
N ILE A 83 13.71 -10.14 -8.59
CA ILE A 83 13.67 -9.62 -9.96
C ILE A 83 13.78 -8.11 -10.01
N VAL A 84 13.23 -7.47 -8.98
CA VAL A 84 13.27 -6.02 -8.86
C VAL A 84 14.71 -5.53 -8.90
N GLU A 85 15.70 -6.31 -8.42
CA GLU A 85 17.13 -5.99 -8.49
C GLU A 85 17.67 -5.98 -9.93
N GLN A 86 17.40 -7.01 -10.74
CA GLN A 86 17.85 -7.02 -12.14
C GLN A 86 17.12 -5.96 -12.97
N SER A 87 15.81 -5.85 -12.78
CA SER A 87 15.01 -4.82 -13.44
C SER A 87 15.41 -3.41 -13.00
N ALA A 88 15.91 -3.23 -11.77
CA ALA A 88 16.49 -1.98 -11.30
C ALA A 88 17.72 -1.59 -12.14
N CYS A 89 18.63 -2.53 -12.38
CA CYS A 89 19.80 -2.30 -13.22
C CYS A 89 19.41 -1.86 -14.65
N ASP A 90 18.37 -2.48 -15.22
CA ASP A 90 17.88 -2.13 -16.57
C ASP A 90 17.28 -0.72 -16.60
N VAL A 91 16.45 -0.34 -15.62
CA VAL A 91 15.88 1.03 -15.55
C VAL A 91 16.95 2.08 -15.26
N GLU A 92 17.94 1.75 -14.43
CA GLU A 92 19.10 2.61 -14.14
C GLU A 92 19.97 2.81 -15.38
N ARG A 93 20.16 1.77 -16.20
CA ARG A 93 20.88 1.88 -17.48
C ARG A 93 20.23 2.92 -18.38
N VAL A 94 18.90 2.87 -18.56
CA VAL A 94 18.15 3.84 -19.38
C VAL A 94 18.34 5.26 -18.84
N ALA A 95 18.14 5.46 -17.52
CA ALA A 95 18.27 6.78 -16.91
C ALA A 95 19.70 7.33 -17.01
N ASN A 96 20.71 6.50 -16.75
CA ASN A 96 22.12 6.90 -16.83
C ASN A 96 22.53 7.23 -18.27
N ALA A 97 22.10 6.45 -19.26
CA ALA A 97 22.38 6.72 -20.67
C ALA A 97 21.85 8.09 -21.10
N VAL A 98 20.61 8.42 -20.73
CA VAL A 98 19.99 9.72 -21.04
C VAL A 98 20.66 10.87 -20.28
N ASN A 99 20.98 10.69 -18.99
CA ASN A 99 21.56 11.75 -18.14
C ASN A 99 23.00 12.12 -18.51
N THR A 100 23.78 11.18 -19.05
CA THR A 100 25.22 11.37 -19.29
C THR A 100 25.57 11.69 -20.75
N ALA A 101 24.63 11.47 -21.66
CA ALA A 101 24.84 11.75 -23.08
C ALA A 101 25.07 13.24 -23.34
N THR A 102 26.13 13.55 -24.09
CA THR A 102 26.49 14.92 -24.53
C THR A 102 26.28 15.14 -26.01
N THR A 103 26.10 14.07 -26.80
CA THR A 103 25.87 14.10 -28.25
C THR A 103 24.98 12.93 -28.69
N GLY A 104 24.51 12.95 -29.94
CA GLY A 104 23.77 11.84 -30.57
C GLY A 104 22.28 11.72 -30.20
N PRO A 105 21.64 10.57 -30.49
CA PRO A 105 20.22 10.32 -30.23
C PRO A 105 19.82 10.53 -28.77
N LEU A 106 20.63 10.01 -27.84
CA LEU A 106 20.40 10.15 -26.39
C LEU A 106 20.42 11.59 -25.91
N TYR A 107 21.30 12.43 -26.48
CA TYR A 107 21.35 13.85 -26.16
C TYR A 107 20.07 14.56 -26.61
N THR A 108 19.56 14.27 -27.82
CA THR A 108 18.31 14.88 -28.33
C THR A 108 17.11 14.49 -27.47
N VAL A 109 17.01 13.22 -27.07
CA VAL A 109 16.00 12.73 -26.12
C VAL A 109 16.18 13.42 -24.76
N GLY A 110 17.40 13.51 -24.25
CA GLY A 110 17.72 14.15 -22.99
C GLY A 110 17.36 15.64 -22.94
N GLU A 111 17.72 16.41 -23.96
CA GLU A 111 17.36 17.83 -24.09
C GLU A 111 15.83 18.02 -24.09
N THR A 112 15.12 17.12 -24.76
CA THR A 112 13.65 17.18 -24.80
C THR A 112 13.05 16.89 -23.44
N LEU A 113 13.54 15.87 -22.72
CA LEU A 113 13.09 15.55 -21.37
C LEU A 113 13.40 16.67 -20.36
N ARG A 114 14.42 17.51 -20.62
CA ARG A 114 14.73 18.67 -19.76
C ARG A 114 13.56 19.66 -19.65
N SER A 115 12.70 19.74 -20.67
CA SER A 115 11.49 20.59 -20.63
C SER A 115 10.49 20.21 -19.51
N THR A 116 10.62 18.99 -18.96
CA THR A 116 9.79 18.51 -17.84
C THR A 116 10.40 18.81 -16.48
N LEU A 117 11.52 19.52 -16.42
CA LEU A 117 12.22 19.89 -15.21
C LEU A 117 12.17 21.41 -14.98
N PRO A 118 11.99 21.86 -13.73
CA PRO A 118 12.30 23.23 -13.35
C PRO A 118 13.79 23.55 -13.58
N GLU A 119 14.12 24.82 -13.86
CA GLU A 119 15.49 25.29 -14.19
C GLU A 119 16.56 24.90 -13.15
N PHE A 120 16.16 24.62 -11.91
CA PHE A 120 17.04 24.42 -10.76
C PHE A 120 17.32 22.94 -10.43
N GLU A 121 16.74 21.97 -11.14
CA GLU A 121 16.86 20.55 -10.82
C GLU A 121 17.90 19.80 -11.67
N PRO A 122 18.89 19.13 -11.05
CA PRO A 122 19.82 18.25 -11.77
C PRO A 122 19.20 16.87 -12.01
N GLY A 123 19.11 16.44 -13.28
CA GLY A 123 18.80 15.06 -13.68
C GLY A 123 17.55 14.91 -14.55
N LEU A 124 17.75 14.55 -15.82
CA LEU A 124 16.74 14.39 -16.88
C LEU A 124 15.77 13.23 -16.61
N ALA A 125 16.33 12.08 -16.26
CA ALA A 125 15.60 10.89 -15.87
C ALA A 125 16.07 10.39 -14.51
N VAL A 126 15.17 9.88 -13.67
CA VAL A 126 15.54 9.32 -12.37
C VAL A 126 14.98 7.90 -12.28
N ALA A 127 15.87 6.96 -11.96
CA ALA A 127 15.55 5.56 -11.77
C ALA A 127 15.49 5.21 -10.28
N HIS A 128 14.49 4.43 -9.90
CA HIS A 128 14.30 3.94 -8.54
C HIS A 128 14.00 2.44 -8.52
N ALA A 129 14.46 1.78 -7.46
CA ALA A 129 14.13 0.39 -7.16
C ALA A 129 13.51 0.32 -5.76
N VAL A 130 12.23 -0.07 -5.67
CA VAL A 130 11.49 -0.12 -4.41
C VAL A 130 11.15 -1.55 -4.05
N TYR A 131 11.74 -2.04 -2.96
CA TYR A 131 11.50 -3.38 -2.45
C TYR A 131 10.50 -3.37 -1.29
N ARG A 132 10.07 -4.56 -0.87
CA ARG A 132 9.26 -4.70 0.34
C ARG A 132 10.01 -4.16 1.55
N GLY A 133 9.52 -3.05 2.11
CA GLY A 133 9.90 -2.56 3.44
C GLY A 133 11.33 -2.02 3.58
N THR A 134 12.12 -1.93 2.51
CA THR A 134 13.48 -1.43 2.61
C THR A 134 13.59 0.06 2.28
N ARG A 135 14.28 0.81 3.15
CA ARG A 135 14.73 2.19 2.91
C ARG A 135 15.95 2.23 1.96
N ARG A 136 16.00 1.38 0.94
CA ARG A 136 17.05 1.45 -0.09
C ARG A 136 16.69 2.64 -0.97
N SER A 137 16.93 3.85 -0.46
CA SER A 137 16.44 5.13 -0.99
C SER A 137 15.00 5.03 -1.51
N GLY A 138 13.99 5.29 -0.65
CA GLY A 138 12.63 5.49 -1.16
C GLY A 138 12.66 6.42 -2.38
N PRO A 139 11.77 6.23 -3.38
CA PRO A 139 11.85 6.98 -4.62
C PRO A 139 11.97 8.46 -4.27
N ARG A 140 12.88 9.19 -4.93
CA ARG A 140 12.97 10.64 -4.78
C ARG A 140 11.63 11.15 -5.29
N LEU A 141 10.73 11.43 -4.35
CA LEU A 141 9.37 11.81 -4.67
C LEU A 141 9.44 13.13 -5.42
N ARG A 142 9.04 13.11 -6.69
CA ARG A 142 8.95 14.29 -7.54
C ARG A 142 7.68 14.21 -8.38
N ALA A 143 7.00 15.34 -8.48
CA ALA A 143 5.79 15.45 -9.29
C ALA A 143 6.11 15.58 -10.79
N PHE A 144 7.23 16.22 -11.10
CA PHE A 144 7.76 16.54 -12.42
C PHE A 144 8.92 15.60 -12.82
N GLY A 145 9.36 15.69 -14.08
CA GLY A 145 10.49 14.91 -14.60
C GLY A 145 10.19 13.44 -14.89
N CYS A 146 10.83 12.89 -15.93
CA CYS A 146 10.67 11.50 -16.34
C CYS A 146 11.20 10.51 -15.29
N THR A 147 10.32 9.85 -14.54
CA THR A 147 10.69 8.95 -13.45
C THR A 147 10.42 7.51 -13.84
N ILE A 148 11.40 6.64 -13.65
CA ILE A 148 11.31 5.21 -13.93
C ILE A 148 11.45 4.46 -12.61
N THR A 149 10.46 3.66 -12.24
CA THR A 149 10.50 2.92 -10.97
C THR A 149 10.22 1.44 -11.18
N SER A 150 11.15 0.60 -10.74
CA SER A 150 10.95 -0.85 -10.62
C SER A 150 10.44 -1.16 -9.21
N MET A 151 9.30 -1.85 -9.07
CA MET A 151 8.76 -2.22 -7.76
C MET A 151 7.89 -3.49 -7.81
N THR A 152 7.59 -4.05 -6.63
CA THR A 152 6.68 -5.20 -6.54
C THR A 152 5.21 -4.81 -6.66
N ALA A 153 4.35 -5.75 -7.07
CA ALA A 153 2.91 -5.55 -7.09
C ALA A 153 2.37 -5.14 -5.70
N HIS A 154 2.88 -5.75 -4.63
CA HIS A 154 2.53 -5.36 -3.24
C HIS A 154 2.87 -3.91 -2.93
N GLN A 155 4.07 -3.44 -3.28
CA GLN A 155 4.47 -2.05 -3.03
C GLN A 155 3.60 -1.08 -3.84
N MET A 156 3.41 -1.39 -5.12
CA MET A 156 2.59 -0.60 -6.03
C MET A 156 1.15 -0.46 -5.53
N VAL A 157 0.44 -1.58 -5.37
CA VAL A 157 -0.98 -1.58 -5.04
C VAL A 157 -1.22 -1.05 -3.62
N SER A 158 -0.38 -1.38 -2.64
CA SER A 158 -0.53 -0.83 -1.28
C SER A 158 -0.36 0.70 -1.26
N GLN A 159 0.62 1.25 -1.98
CA GLN A 159 0.83 2.69 -2.07
C GLN A 159 -0.32 3.38 -2.82
N LEU A 160 -0.80 2.77 -3.92
CA LEU A 160 -1.96 3.25 -4.67
C LEU A 160 -3.24 3.25 -3.81
N LEU A 161 -3.38 2.29 -2.89
CA LEU A 161 -4.47 2.20 -1.92
C LEU A 161 -4.24 3.04 -0.65
N PHE A 162 -3.35 4.05 -0.70
CA PHE A 162 -3.08 4.94 0.43
C PHE A 162 -2.59 4.21 1.70
N ARG A 163 -1.98 3.03 1.55
CA ARG A 163 -1.52 2.16 2.66
C ARG A 163 -0.15 1.56 2.39
N GLY A 164 0.71 2.31 1.70
CA GLY A 164 2.07 1.88 1.36
C GLY A 164 2.83 1.31 2.54
N PHE A 165 3.34 0.09 2.39
CA PHE A 165 4.19 -0.55 3.40
C PHE A 165 5.50 0.23 3.58
N GLY A 166 5.85 0.57 4.82
CA GLY A 166 7.04 1.39 5.11
C GLY A 166 6.86 2.89 4.83
N VAL A 167 5.64 3.35 4.50
CA VAL A 167 5.33 4.77 4.23
C VAL A 167 4.62 5.39 5.45
N SER A 168 5.10 6.55 5.89
CA SER A 168 4.51 7.29 7.01
C SER A 168 3.07 7.74 6.69
N ALA A 169 2.22 7.86 7.72
CA ALA A 169 0.83 8.27 7.55
C ALA A 169 0.66 9.59 6.77
N GLY A 170 1.55 10.57 7.04
CA GLY A 170 1.57 11.84 6.33
C GLY A 170 1.99 11.73 4.87
N SER A 171 2.86 10.79 4.49
CA SER A 171 3.36 10.64 3.11
C SER A 171 2.49 9.73 2.24
N ARG A 172 1.64 8.88 2.81
CA ARG A 172 0.71 7.99 2.07
C ARG A 172 -0.05 8.67 0.91
N PRO A 173 -0.66 9.86 1.06
CA PRO A 173 -1.35 10.50 -0.06
C PRO A 173 -0.39 10.94 -1.18
N ILE A 174 0.85 11.34 -0.86
CA ILE A 174 1.84 11.70 -1.89
C ILE A 174 2.11 10.49 -2.80
N HIS A 175 2.39 9.33 -2.20
CA HIS A 175 2.63 8.10 -2.97
C HIS A 175 1.41 7.69 -3.81
N ALA A 176 0.22 7.71 -3.21
CA ALA A 176 -1.01 7.39 -3.92
C ALA A 176 -1.26 8.33 -5.10
N GLY A 177 -1.07 9.64 -4.91
CA GLY A 177 -1.23 10.65 -5.96
C GLY A 177 -0.23 10.48 -7.10
N LEU A 178 1.06 10.32 -6.79
CA LEU A 178 2.11 10.14 -7.80
C LEU A 178 1.95 8.87 -8.63
N ILE A 179 1.48 7.77 -8.02
CA ILE A 179 1.23 6.52 -8.74
C ILE A 179 -0.10 6.60 -9.51
N GLY A 180 -1.15 7.16 -8.91
CA GLY A 180 -2.49 7.13 -9.46
C GLY A 180 -2.74 8.14 -10.59
N VAL A 181 -1.93 9.18 -10.72
CA VAL A 181 -2.09 10.22 -11.75
C VAL A 181 -0.86 10.24 -12.63
N ASP A 182 -1.02 10.47 -13.93
CA ASP A 182 0.09 10.68 -14.86
C ASP A 182 1.14 9.56 -14.87
N SER A 183 0.65 8.32 -14.80
CA SER A 183 1.50 7.14 -14.63
C SER A 183 1.19 6.04 -15.64
N LEU A 184 2.24 5.36 -16.11
CA LEU A 184 2.18 4.14 -16.90
C LEU A 184 2.66 2.97 -16.04
N ILE A 185 1.80 1.99 -15.82
CA ILE A 185 2.15 0.72 -15.16
C ILE A 185 2.36 -0.35 -16.23
N LEU A 186 3.59 -0.81 -16.35
CA LEU A 186 3.99 -1.99 -17.11
C LEU A 186 4.01 -3.18 -16.14
N PHE A 187 2.91 -3.94 -16.12
CA PHE A 187 2.72 -5.06 -15.18
C PHE A 187 3.21 -6.36 -15.80
N ASP A 188 4.40 -6.80 -15.40
CA ASP A 188 5.04 -8.02 -15.92
C ASP A 188 4.53 -9.27 -15.20
N GLU A 189 4.39 -10.34 -15.97
CA GLU A 189 3.89 -11.65 -15.54
C GLU A 189 2.54 -11.59 -14.79
N PRO A 190 1.46 -11.10 -15.45
CA PRO A 190 0.15 -10.87 -14.86
C PRO A 190 -0.45 -12.08 -14.12
N HIS A 191 -0.09 -13.29 -14.55
CA HIS A 191 -0.54 -14.55 -13.96
C HIS A 191 -0.10 -14.78 -12.51
N LEU A 192 0.92 -14.06 -12.02
CA LEU A 192 1.38 -14.17 -10.64
C LEU A 192 0.43 -13.47 -9.65
N SER A 193 -0.28 -12.41 -10.08
CA SER A 193 -1.18 -11.65 -9.22
C SER A 193 -2.37 -11.06 -9.96
N GLN A 194 -3.34 -11.93 -10.28
CA GLN A 194 -4.64 -11.51 -10.81
C GLN A 194 -5.43 -10.57 -9.86
N PRO A 195 -5.39 -10.71 -8.52
CA PRO A 195 -6.07 -9.77 -7.62
C PRO A 195 -5.53 -8.35 -7.74
N SER A 196 -4.20 -8.19 -7.84
CA SER A 196 -3.57 -6.88 -8.05
C SER A 196 -4.05 -6.23 -9.35
N LEU A 197 -4.13 -6.98 -10.45
CA LEU A 197 -4.62 -6.48 -11.74
C LEU A 197 -6.09 -6.07 -11.70
N THR A 198 -6.92 -6.82 -10.96
CA THR A 198 -8.30 -6.41 -10.69
C THR A 198 -8.33 -5.07 -9.98
N THR A 199 -7.56 -4.92 -8.90
CA THR A 199 -7.51 -3.67 -8.12
C THR A 199 -7.05 -2.49 -8.98
N LEU A 200 -6.02 -2.68 -9.81
CA LEU A 200 -5.58 -1.66 -10.76
C LEU A 200 -6.68 -1.26 -11.75
N SER A 201 -7.43 -2.24 -12.25
CA SER A 201 -8.56 -2.00 -13.15
C SER A 201 -9.70 -1.24 -12.47
N ASP A 202 -9.99 -1.56 -11.20
CA ASP A 202 -10.97 -0.81 -10.40
C ASP A 202 -10.52 0.63 -10.16
N VAL A 203 -9.23 0.87 -9.88
CA VAL A 203 -8.71 2.23 -9.72
C VAL A 203 -8.90 3.04 -11.01
N VAL A 204 -8.54 2.48 -12.17
CA VAL A 204 -8.75 3.12 -13.48
C VAL A 204 -10.23 3.44 -13.71
N ARG A 205 -11.13 2.51 -13.35
CA ARG A 205 -12.59 2.70 -13.42
C ARG A 205 -13.06 3.84 -12.51
N LEU A 206 -12.64 3.88 -11.25
CA LEU A 206 -13.02 4.91 -10.27
C LEU A 206 -12.49 6.31 -10.63
N GLN A 207 -11.42 6.39 -11.43
CA GLN A 207 -10.89 7.65 -11.95
C GLN A 207 -11.65 8.17 -13.17
N SER A 208 -12.50 7.34 -13.81
CA SER A 208 -13.11 7.67 -15.10
C SER A 208 -13.96 8.95 -15.06
N GLY A 209 -14.61 9.24 -13.93
CA GLY A 209 -15.46 10.43 -13.71
C GLY A 209 -14.75 11.66 -13.11
N SER A 210 -13.44 11.61 -12.85
CA SER A 210 -12.72 12.74 -12.21
C SER A 210 -12.47 13.91 -13.17
N SER A 211 -12.44 15.13 -12.64
CA SER A 211 -12.13 16.34 -13.42
C SER A 211 -10.79 16.22 -14.14
N ASP A 212 -10.71 16.84 -15.31
CA ASP A 212 -9.49 16.88 -16.08
C ASP A 212 -8.44 17.77 -15.41
N LEU A 213 -7.28 17.18 -15.08
CA LEU A 213 -6.16 17.90 -14.47
C LEU A 213 -5.21 18.52 -15.51
N GLY A 214 -5.37 18.19 -16.80
CA GLY A 214 -4.43 18.55 -17.87
C GLY A 214 -3.41 17.46 -18.17
N VAL A 215 -3.26 16.50 -17.26
CA VAL A 215 -2.29 15.39 -17.35
C VAL A 215 -2.96 14.04 -17.66
N PRO A 216 -2.21 13.06 -18.19
CA PRO A 216 -2.71 11.70 -18.38
C PRO A 216 -3.24 11.07 -17.09
N ARG A 217 -4.21 10.16 -17.23
CA ARG A 217 -4.66 9.29 -16.15
C ARG A 217 -3.76 8.05 -16.06
N LEU A 218 -3.93 7.25 -15.01
CA LEU A 218 -3.25 5.96 -14.87
C LEU A 218 -3.54 5.05 -16.08
N ARG A 219 -2.48 4.55 -16.72
CA ARG A 219 -2.57 3.51 -17.76
C ARG A 219 -1.90 2.24 -17.24
N VAL A 220 -2.54 1.09 -17.47
CA VAL A 220 -2.01 -0.23 -17.09
C VAL A 220 -1.85 -1.05 -18.36
N VAL A 221 -0.68 -1.66 -18.54
CA VAL A 221 -0.32 -2.53 -19.66
C VAL A 221 0.24 -3.82 -19.09
N THR A 222 -0.35 -4.95 -19.44
CA THR A 222 0.14 -6.26 -18.99
C THR A 222 1.20 -6.79 -19.94
N LEU A 223 2.34 -7.25 -19.43
CA LEU A 223 3.41 -7.89 -20.19
C LEU A 223 3.44 -9.38 -19.88
N GLY A 224 3.21 -10.25 -20.86
CA GLY A 224 3.33 -11.68 -20.61
C GLY A 224 2.56 -12.56 -21.56
N ALA A 225 3.03 -13.81 -21.66
CA ALA A 225 2.55 -14.80 -22.62
C ALA A 225 1.58 -15.84 -22.01
N THR A 226 1.29 -15.69 -20.72
CA THR A 226 0.51 -16.60 -19.88
C THR A 226 -0.67 -15.88 -19.24
N THR A 227 -1.37 -15.02 -20.00
CA THR A 227 -2.62 -14.42 -19.53
C THR A 227 -3.72 -15.47 -19.48
N ARG A 228 -4.43 -15.58 -18.35
CA ARG A 228 -5.63 -16.43 -18.29
C ARG A 228 -6.67 -15.93 -19.29
N PRO A 229 -7.45 -16.83 -19.93
CA PRO A 229 -8.49 -16.46 -20.90
C PRO A 229 -9.62 -15.57 -20.35
N THR A 230 -9.74 -15.41 -19.04
CA THR A 230 -10.86 -14.75 -18.36
C THR A 230 -10.72 -13.24 -18.19
N THR A 231 -9.59 -12.64 -18.58
CA THR A 231 -9.39 -11.20 -18.43
C THR A 231 -9.90 -10.48 -19.68
N ASP A 232 -10.91 -9.61 -19.51
CA ASP A 232 -11.62 -8.84 -20.56
C ASP A 232 -10.71 -7.74 -21.19
N LEU A 233 -9.54 -8.12 -21.70
CA LEU A 233 -8.54 -7.21 -22.28
C LEU A 233 -8.85 -6.97 -23.76
N ARG A 234 -9.07 -5.71 -24.14
CA ARG A 234 -9.69 -5.35 -25.44
C ARG A 234 -8.67 -5.23 -26.57
N THR A 235 -7.40 -4.94 -26.25
CA THR A 235 -6.33 -4.74 -27.23
C THR A 235 -5.07 -5.53 -26.88
N VAL A 236 -4.70 -6.49 -27.73
CA VAL A 236 -3.51 -7.36 -27.56
C VAL A 236 -2.52 -7.11 -28.68
N PHE A 237 -1.24 -6.98 -28.33
CA PHE A 237 -0.12 -6.82 -29.26
C PHE A 237 0.97 -7.89 -29.01
N PRO A 238 1.52 -8.55 -30.05
CA PRO A 238 1.02 -8.57 -31.41
C PRO A 238 -0.33 -9.30 -31.48
N GLY A 239 -1.32 -8.68 -32.12
CA GLY A 239 -2.59 -9.35 -32.39
C GLY A 239 -2.45 -10.51 -33.39
N PRO A 240 -3.52 -11.29 -33.64
CA PRO A 240 -3.48 -12.49 -34.50
C PRO A 240 -2.85 -12.26 -35.89
N HIS A 241 -3.10 -11.09 -36.49
CA HIS A 241 -2.58 -10.73 -37.83
C HIS A 241 -1.10 -10.29 -37.84
N ARG A 242 -0.48 -10.12 -36.67
CA ARG A 242 0.89 -9.61 -36.50
C ARG A 242 1.86 -10.64 -35.91
N GLN A 243 1.46 -11.91 -35.86
CA GLN A 243 2.33 -12.98 -35.37
C GLN A 243 3.57 -13.21 -36.25
N HIS A 244 3.53 -12.80 -37.52
CA HIS A 244 4.69 -12.85 -38.43
C HIS A 244 5.89 -12.05 -37.89
N LEU A 245 5.65 -10.97 -37.11
CA LEU A 245 6.70 -10.17 -36.47
C LEU A 245 7.54 -10.96 -35.44
N LEU A 246 7.07 -12.12 -35.00
CA LEU A 246 7.81 -13.04 -34.13
C LEU A 246 8.42 -14.21 -34.90
N ALA A 247 7.85 -14.58 -36.05
CA ALA A 247 8.26 -15.75 -36.83
C ALA A 247 9.35 -15.44 -37.86
N ASP A 248 9.34 -14.23 -38.44
CA ASP A 248 10.22 -13.87 -39.55
C ASP A 248 11.55 -13.23 -39.10
N ASP A 249 11.63 -12.78 -37.84
CA ASP A 249 12.86 -12.23 -37.25
C ASP A 249 13.87 -13.37 -36.99
N THR A 250 14.95 -13.41 -37.77
CA THR A 250 15.98 -14.46 -37.68
C THR A 250 16.58 -14.66 -36.29
N LYS A 251 16.70 -13.60 -35.46
CA LYS A 251 17.23 -13.71 -34.09
C LYS A 251 16.18 -14.33 -33.15
N VAL A 252 14.91 -14.00 -33.34
CA VAL A 252 13.78 -14.58 -32.61
C VAL A 252 13.56 -16.03 -33.03
N ALA A 253 13.54 -16.32 -34.33
CA ALA A 253 13.37 -17.65 -34.90
C ALA A 253 14.40 -18.65 -34.34
N ARG A 254 15.69 -18.26 -34.27
CA ARG A 254 16.75 -19.08 -33.66
C ARG A 254 16.44 -19.48 -32.21
N ARG A 255 15.88 -18.57 -31.41
CA ARG A 255 15.47 -18.85 -30.01
C ARG A 255 14.20 -19.68 -29.93
N VAL A 256 13.27 -19.48 -30.87
CA VAL A 256 11.98 -20.17 -30.90
C VAL A 256 12.13 -21.63 -31.32
N GLU A 257 12.97 -21.89 -32.32
CA GLU A 257 13.22 -23.21 -32.93
C GLU A 257 14.29 -24.02 -32.20
N ALA A 258 14.98 -23.43 -31.22
CA ALA A 258 16.02 -24.12 -30.46
C ALA A 258 15.48 -25.39 -29.76
N SER A 259 16.14 -26.52 -30.00
CA SER A 259 15.80 -27.81 -29.39
C SER A 259 15.91 -27.75 -27.87
N ARG A 260 14.85 -28.17 -27.20
CA ARG A 260 14.78 -28.31 -25.74
C ARG A 260 14.01 -29.57 -25.42
N ASP A 261 14.69 -30.59 -24.90
CA ASP A 261 14.05 -31.85 -24.56
C ASP A 261 13.99 -32.03 -23.05
N ILE A 262 12.84 -32.51 -22.55
CA ILE A 262 12.64 -32.81 -21.13
C ILE A 262 12.38 -34.29 -20.96
N THR A 263 13.26 -34.97 -20.24
CA THR A 263 13.08 -36.34 -19.79
C THR A 263 12.25 -36.37 -18.50
N LEU A 264 11.18 -37.16 -18.50
CA LEU A 264 10.33 -37.38 -17.33
C LEU A 264 10.97 -38.43 -16.41
N SER A 265 11.26 -38.06 -15.16
CA SER A 265 11.91 -38.93 -14.16
C SER A 265 10.99 -39.18 -12.97
N VAL A 266 10.58 -40.42 -12.79
CA VAL A 266 9.64 -40.82 -11.73
C VAL A 266 10.35 -41.30 -10.46
N VAL A 267 9.84 -40.89 -9.30
CA VAL A 267 10.21 -41.42 -7.98
C VAL A 267 9.00 -42.06 -7.31
N ALA A 268 9.11 -43.34 -6.96
CA ALA A 268 8.04 -44.05 -6.27
C ALA A 268 7.85 -43.58 -4.82
N GLY A 269 6.62 -43.22 -4.46
CA GLY A 269 6.21 -42.85 -3.11
C GLY A 269 6.42 -41.36 -2.75
N LYS A 270 6.28 -41.04 -1.45
CA LYS A 270 6.30 -39.66 -0.93
C LYS A 270 7.56 -39.31 -0.12
N SER A 271 8.61 -40.12 -0.19
CA SER A 271 9.82 -39.91 0.63
C SER A 271 10.67 -38.77 0.06
N ASP A 272 10.72 -37.65 0.79
CA ASP A 272 11.58 -36.52 0.45
C ASP A 272 13.06 -36.91 0.34
N ALA A 273 13.53 -37.83 1.16
CA ALA A 273 14.92 -38.31 1.09
C ALA A 273 15.23 -39.04 -0.23
N THR A 274 14.29 -39.87 -0.73
CA THR A 274 14.45 -40.54 -2.03
C THR A 274 14.35 -39.54 -3.17
N PHE A 275 13.45 -38.57 -3.05
CA PHE A 275 13.27 -37.50 -4.03
C PHE A 275 14.52 -36.62 -4.18
N VAL A 276 15.10 -36.18 -3.04
CA VAL A 276 16.35 -35.41 -2.99
C VAL A 276 17.49 -36.21 -3.63
N ARG A 277 17.62 -37.51 -3.33
CA ARG A 277 18.67 -38.35 -3.96
C ARG A 277 18.54 -38.41 -5.48
N GLN A 278 17.31 -38.46 -6.02
CA GLN A 278 17.11 -38.49 -7.46
C GLN A 278 17.48 -37.15 -8.13
N LEU A 279 17.10 -36.01 -7.52
CA LEU A 279 17.49 -34.68 -8.00
C LEU A 279 19.02 -34.52 -8.02
N VAL A 280 19.69 -34.91 -6.92
CA VAL A 280 21.15 -34.86 -6.79
C VAL A 280 21.81 -35.74 -7.84
N ARG A 281 21.30 -36.96 -8.07
CA ARG A 281 21.84 -37.87 -9.07
C ARG A 281 21.83 -37.25 -10.47
N HIS A 282 20.68 -36.76 -10.93
CA HIS A 282 20.57 -36.15 -12.27
C HIS A 282 21.50 -34.94 -12.42
N ALA A 283 21.63 -34.11 -11.38
CA ALA A 283 22.51 -32.95 -11.44
C ALA A 283 23.99 -33.33 -11.48
N VAL A 284 24.41 -34.31 -10.67
CA VAL A 284 25.80 -34.78 -10.65
C VAL A 284 26.15 -35.52 -11.95
N ASP A 285 25.23 -36.36 -12.46
CA ASP A 285 25.42 -37.07 -13.73
C ASP A 285 25.52 -36.06 -14.90
N ALA A 286 24.67 -35.02 -14.91
CA ALA A 286 24.74 -33.95 -15.90
C ALA A 286 26.03 -33.13 -15.82
N HIS A 287 26.46 -32.77 -14.61
CA HIS A 287 27.72 -32.05 -14.39
C HIS A 287 28.93 -32.90 -14.79
N ALA A 288 28.91 -34.20 -14.51
CA ALA A 288 29.97 -35.12 -14.93
C ALA A 288 30.03 -35.28 -16.46
N ALA A 289 28.88 -35.27 -17.15
CA ALA A 289 28.80 -35.34 -18.60
C ALA A 289 29.29 -34.06 -19.29
N ASN A 290 29.12 -32.90 -18.66
CA ASN A 290 29.64 -31.62 -19.14
C ASN A 290 30.20 -30.76 -17.98
N PRO A 291 31.46 -30.98 -17.57
CA PRO A 291 32.05 -30.29 -16.41
C PRO A 291 32.20 -28.78 -16.57
N HIS A 292 32.13 -28.27 -17.81
CA HIS A 292 32.14 -26.85 -18.12
C HIS A 292 30.74 -26.27 -18.32
N GLY A 293 29.73 -27.14 -18.38
CA GLY A 293 28.33 -26.79 -18.52
C GLY A 293 27.70 -26.40 -17.19
N SER A 294 26.80 -25.44 -17.27
CA SER A 294 26.00 -24.99 -16.14
C SER A 294 24.80 -25.91 -15.91
N VAL A 295 24.55 -26.27 -14.65
CA VAL A 295 23.41 -27.10 -14.26
C VAL A 295 22.51 -26.31 -13.31
N GLY A 296 21.27 -26.08 -13.72
CA GLY A 296 20.25 -25.46 -12.86
C GLY A 296 19.38 -26.51 -12.19
N ILE A 297 19.21 -26.47 -10.87
CA ILE A 297 18.30 -27.32 -10.10
C ILE A 297 17.20 -26.45 -9.50
N ILE A 298 15.95 -26.62 -9.95
CA ILE A 298 14.80 -25.82 -9.48
C ILE A 298 13.80 -26.69 -8.73
N VAL A 299 13.63 -26.43 -7.44
CA VAL A 299 12.72 -27.16 -6.54
C VAL A 299 11.67 -26.25 -5.90
N ASN A 300 10.59 -26.83 -5.36
CA ASN A 300 9.43 -26.04 -4.92
C ASN A 300 9.53 -25.50 -3.48
N THR A 301 10.44 -26.00 -2.65
CA THR A 301 10.54 -25.57 -1.24
C THR A 301 11.99 -25.31 -0.80
N VAL A 302 12.16 -24.35 0.12
CA VAL A 302 13.48 -23.97 0.64
C VAL A 302 14.17 -25.14 1.37
N ALA A 303 13.41 -25.97 2.07
CA ALA A 303 13.93 -27.15 2.76
C ALA A 303 14.60 -28.13 1.78
N VAL A 304 13.91 -28.43 0.66
CA VAL A 304 14.43 -29.36 -0.35
C VAL A 304 15.64 -28.76 -1.06
N ALA A 305 15.61 -27.46 -1.38
CA ALA A 305 16.75 -26.77 -1.97
C ALA A 305 17.99 -26.87 -1.07
N ARG A 306 17.82 -26.65 0.23
CA ARG A 306 18.90 -26.73 1.22
C ARG A 306 19.45 -28.15 1.32
N ASP A 307 18.59 -29.16 1.35
CA ASP A 307 19.01 -30.56 1.45
C ASP A 307 19.76 -31.02 0.19
N VAL A 308 19.32 -30.58 -1.00
CA VAL A 308 20.03 -30.81 -2.26
C VAL A 308 21.40 -30.13 -2.23
N ALA A 309 21.47 -28.83 -1.90
CA ALA A 309 22.72 -28.07 -1.86
C ALA A 309 23.74 -28.68 -0.87
N LYS A 310 23.30 -28.99 0.36
CA LYS A 310 24.14 -29.67 1.37
C LYS A 310 24.65 -31.04 0.92
N THR A 311 23.90 -31.74 0.06
CA THR A 311 24.29 -33.05 -0.43
C THR A 311 25.29 -32.93 -1.58
N ILE A 312 25.07 -32.02 -2.53
CA ILE A 312 25.97 -31.78 -3.67
C ILE A 312 27.29 -31.17 -3.22
N ALA A 313 27.28 -30.26 -2.24
CA ALA A 313 28.48 -29.62 -1.69
C ALA A 313 29.47 -30.61 -1.03
N LYS A 314 29.09 -31.88 -0.86
CA LYS A 314 30.01 -32.96 -0.42
C LYS A 314 30.86 -33.52 -1.55
N THR A 315 30.47 -33.27 -2.81
CA THR A 315 31.03 -33.90 -4.00
C THR A 315 31.47 -32.90 -5.07
N VAL A 316 30.90 -31.70 -5.07
CA VAL A 316 31.19 -30.62 -6.03
C VAL A 316 31.49 -29.35 -5.23
N ASP A 317 32.59 -28.67 -5.56
CA ASP A 317 33.05 -27.50 -4.82
C ASP A 317 32.27 -26.22 -5.20
N ASP A 318 31.81 -26.10 -6.45
CA ASP A 318 31.17 -24.89 -6.98
C ASP A 318 29.63 -25.00 -7.03
N VAL A 319 29.03 -25.02 -5.84
CA VAL A 319 27.57 -25.05 -5.65
C VAL A 319 27.05 -23.67 -5.26
N VAL A 320 26.24 -23.09 -6.12
CA VAL A 320 25.55 -21.82 -5.87
C VAL A 320 24.17 -22.11 -5.29
N PHE A 321 23.81 -21.45 -4.19
CA PHE A 321 22.48 -21.54 -3.59
C PHE A 321 21.71 -20.22 -3.74
N MET A 322 20.54 -20.26 -4.38
CA MET A 322 19.70 -19.08 -4.64
C MET A 322 18.28 -19.25 -4.10
N THR A 323 17.91 -18.45 -3.09
CA THR A 323 16.52 -18.36 -2.57
C THR A 323 16.21 -16.94 -2.12
N SER A 324 14.93 -16.60 -1.93
CA SER A 324 14.54 -15.27 -1.45
C SER A 324 14.81 -15.03 0.05
N ARG A 325 15.20 -16.06 0.82
CA ARG A 325 15.31 -16.04 2.30
C ARG A 325 16.72 -15.77 2.80
N VAL A 326 17.49 -15.00 2.04
CA VAL A 326 18.89 -14.62 2.30
C VAL A 326 18.98 -13.09 2.33
N ARG A 327 19.82 -12.52 3.22
CA ARG A 327 20.07 -11.07 3.30
C ARG A 327 20.62 -10.58 1.95
N PRO A 328 20.18 -9.43 1.42
CA PRO A 328 20.74 -8.89 0.19
C PRO A 328 22.27 -8.76 0.22
N VAL A 329 22.86 -8.37 1.36
CA VAL A 329 24.34 -8.29 1.51
C VAL A 329 25.05 -9.65 1.41
N ASP A 330 24.36 -10.74 1.73
CA ASP A 330 24.90 -12.10 1.65
C ASP A 330 24.59 -12.80 0.32
N ARG A 331 23.72 -12.22 -0.52
CA ARG A 331 23.62 -12.65 -1.90
C ARG A 331 24.95 -12.28 -2.54
N ALA A 332 25.79 -13.27 -2.78
CA ALA A 332 27.00 -13.03 -3.57
C ALA A 332 26.56 -12.41 -4.91
N ASP A 333 27.38 -11.51 -5.48
CA ASP A 333 27.38 -11.32 -6.93
C ASP A 333 27.78 -12.68 -7.51
N VAL A 334 26.78 -13.54 -7.73
CA VAL A 334 27.01 -14.90 -8.24
C VAL A 334 27.41 -14.73 -9.70
N GLN A 335 28.71 -14.52 -9.93
CA GLN A 335 29.31 -14.85 -11.21
C GLN A 335 29.32 -16.36 -11.31
N MET A 336 28.31 -16.91 -12.00
CA MET A 336 28.31 -18.30 -12.40
C MET A 336 29.60 -18.56 -13.17
N ARG A 337 30.42 -19.47 -12.65
CA ARG A 337 31.63 -19.92 -13.33
C ARG A 337 31.22 -21.01 -14.34
N PRO A 338 32.00 -21.22 -15.39
CA PRO A 338 31.84 -22.42 -16.22
C PRO A 338 31.87 -23.66 -15.33
N GLY A 339 30.82 -24.49 -15.39
CA GLY A 339 30.68 -25.69 -14.56
C GLY A 339 29.86 -25.52 -13.27
N SER A 340 29.39 -24.33 -12.91
CA SER A 340 28.63 -24.15 -11.66
C SER A 340 27.33 -24.96 -11.62
N ILE A 341 27.02 -25.53 -10.45
CA ILE A 341 25.69 -26.11 -10.16
C ILE A 341 24.91 -25.10 -9.33
N VAL A 342 23.79 -24.61 -9.88
CA VAL A 342 22.92 -23.64 -9.21
C VAL A 342 21.71 -24.37 -8.64
N VAL A 343 21.58 -24.38 -7.31
CA VAL A 343 20.41 -24.90 -6.60
C VAL A 343 19.52 -23.74 -6.21
N ALA A 344 18.29 -23.73 -6.74
CA ALA A 344 17.36 -22.64 -6.53
C ALA A 344 15.93 -23.11 -6.25
N THR A 345 15.18 -22.22 -5.61
CA THR A 345 13.72 -22.28 -5.54
C THR A 345 13.10 -21.51 -6.69
N GLN A 346 11.86 -21.07 -6.55
CA GLN A 346 11.15 -20.32 -7.58
C GLN A 346 11.77 -18.95 -7.90
N CYS A 347 12.68 -18.41 -7.07
CA CYS A 347 13.29 -17.09 -7.29
C CYS A 347 13.96 -16.88 -8.66
N ILE A 348 14.31 -17.95 -9.39
CA ILE A 348 14.89 -17.87 -10.74
C ILE A 348 13.88 -18.06 -11.89
N GLU A 349 12.63 -18.44 -11.58
CA GLU A 349 11.60 -18.64 -12.62
C GLU A 349 11.32 -17.36 -13.38
N VAL A 350 11.36 -16.21 -12.70
CA VAL A 350 11.09 -14.93 -13.32
C VAL A 350 12.29 -14.01 -13.05
N GLY A 351 12.67 -13.19 -14.03
CA GLY A 351 13.48 -12.00 -13.80
C GLY A 351 14.97 -12.13 -13.48
N VAL A 352 15.52 -13.34 -13.48
CA VAL A 352 16.97 -13.54 -13.39
C VAL A 352 17.50 -13.89 -14.78
N ASP A 353 18.49 -13.14 -15.27
CA ASP A 353 19.10 -13.38 -16.58
C ASP A 353 20.17 -14.47 -16.52
N ILE A 354 19.73 -15.69 -16.20
CA ILE A 354 20.55 -16.89 -16.17
C ILE A 354 20.05 -17.87 -17.23
N ALA A 355 20.99 -18.51 -17.91
CA ALA A 355 20.77 -19.63 -18.80
C ALA A 355 21.53 -20.85 -18.28
N PHE A 356 20.92 -22.02 -18.41
CA PHE A 356 21.53 -23.30 -18.06
C PHE A 356 21.69 -24.17 -19.30
N ASP A 357 22.79 -24.93 -19.36
CA ASP A 357 22.97 -25.98 -20.36
C ASP A 357 22.07 -27.18 -20.05
N THR A 358 21.94 -27.53 -18.76
CA THR A 358 21.05 -28.58 -18.27
C THR A 358 20.14 -28.08 -17.15
N LEU A 359 18.85 -28.44 -17.22
CA LEU A 359 17.86 -28.10 -16.19
C LEU A 359 17.37 -29.37 -15.47
N VAL A 360 17.53 -29.44 -14.16
CA VAL A 360 16.87 -30.44 -13.31
C VAL A 360 15.77 -29.73 -12.54
N THR A 361 14.51 -30.13 -12.68
CA THR A 361 13.43 -29.45 -11.98
C THR A 361 12.40 -30.40 -11.40
N GLU A 362 11.86 -30.04 -10.25
CA GLU A 362 10.72 -30.71 -9.65
C GLU A 362 9.41 -30.40 -10.39
N ALA A 363 8.50 -31.38 -10.46
CA ALA A 363 7.14 -31.22 -10.97
C ALA A 363 6.42 -30.00 -10.35
N CYS A 364 5.82 -29.18 -11.22
CA CYS A 364 5.15 -27.93 -10.88
C CYS A 364 3.97 -27.67 -11.85
N PRO A 365 3.10 -26.68 -11.58
CA PRO A 365 2.04 -26.29 -12.50
C PRO A 365 2.60 -25.76 -13.83
N MET A 366 1.80 -25.84 -14.89
CA MET A 366 2.20 -25.48 -16.25
C MET A 366 2.82 -24.08 -16.38
N PRO A 367 2.27 -23.00 -15.77
CA PRO A 367 2.88 -21.67 -15.86
C PRO A 367 4.30 -21.62 -15.29
N SER A 368 4.54 -22.27 -14.14
CA SER A 368 5.88 -22.36 -13.54
C SER A 368 6.82 -23.18 -14.41
N LEU A 369 6.34 -24.28 -15.00
CA LEU A 369 7.16 -25.14 -15.85
C LEU A 369 7.66 -24.38 -17.09
N VAL A 370 6.77 -23.67 -17.80
CA VAL A 370 7.12 -22.83 -18.95
C VAL A 370 8.20 -21.79 -18.59
N GLN A 371 8.08 -21.16 -17.43
CA GLN A 371 9.05 -20.18 -16.93
C GLN A 371 10.42 -20.81 -16.62
N ARG A 372 10.44 -22.01 -16.02
CA ARG A 372 11.68 -22.77 -15.75
C ARG A 372 12.37 -23.20 -17.04
N ILE A 373 11.62 -23.69 -18.02
CA ILE A 373 12.16 -24.09 -19.33
C ILE A 373 12.71 -22.89 -20.09
N GLY A 374 12.16 -21.69 -19.87
CA GLY A 374 12.72 -20.45 -20.40
C GLY A 374 14.15 -20.15 -19.95
N ARG A 375 14.68 -20.85 -18.93
CA ARG A 375 16.07 -20.80 -18.48
C ARG A 375 16.96 -21.87 -19.12
N LEU A 376 16.38 -22.87 -19.78
CA LEU A 376 17.11 -23.92 -20.49
C LEU A 376 17.48 -23.45 -21.89
N ASN A 377 18.78 -23.36 -22.19
CA ASN A 377 19.29 -22.95 -23.51
C ASN A 377 18.59 -21.68 -24.04
N ARG A 378 18.61 -20.62 -23.21
CA ARG A 378 17.85 -19.38 -23.45
C ARG A 378 18.20 -18.68 -24.77
N ASP A 379 19.48 -18.70 -25.15
CA ASP A 379 19.97 -18.02 -26.36
C ASP A 379 19.83 -18.84 -27.65
N GLY A 380 19.44 -20.11 -27.55
CA GLY A 380 19.26 -20.98 -28.71
C GLY A 380 20.57 -21.34 -29.43
N GLU A 381 21.70 -21.31 -28.73
CA GLU A 381 23.01 -21.59 -29.32
C GLU A 381 23.39 -23.07 -29.32
N ARG A 382 22.73 -23.88 -28.48
CA ARG A 382 23.04 -25.31 -28.26
C ARG A 382 21.76 -26.14 -28.24
N ALA A 383 21.85 -27.45 -27.94
CA ALA A 383 20.69 -28.26 -27.56
C ALA A 383 20.54 -28.24 -26.03
N GLY A 384 19.35 -27.95 -25.52
CA GLY A 384 19.06 -27.94 -24.09
C GLY A 384 18.45 -29.25 -23.63
N ASN A 385 18.99 -29.85 -22.56
CA ASN A 385 18.44 -31.07 -21.96
C ASN A 385 17.88 -30.78 -20.55
N GLY A 386 16.71 -31.33 -20.26
CA GLY A 386 16.02 -31.16 -18.99
C GLY A 386 15.60 -32.47 -18.36
N TYR A 387 15.53 -32.51 -17.02
CA TYR A 387 14.96 -33.60 -16.24
C TYR A 387 13.82 -33.06 -15.37
N LEU A 388 12.60 -33.54 -15.59
CA LEU A 388 11.44 -33.22 -14.75
C LEU A 388 11.19 -34.36 -13.76
N VAL A 389 11.47 -34.12 -12.48
CA VAL A 389 11.36 -35.12 -11.43
C VAL A 389 9.98 -35.05 -10.76
N SER A 390 9.21 -36.14 -10.84
CA SER A 390 7.86 -36.26 -10.29
C SER A 390 7.79 -37.38 -9.23
N ALA A 391 6.81 -37.29 -8.33
CA ALA A 391 6.49 -38.36 -7.40
C ALA A 391 5.27 -39.16 -7.91
N GLU A 392 5.28 -40.47 -7.75
CA GLU A 392 4.20 -41.35 -8.21
C GLU A 392 3.72 -42.34 -7.15
N SER A 393 2.43 -42.68 -7.22
CA SER A 393 1.86 -43.86 -6.59
C SER A 393 1.46 -44.89 -7.65
N SER A 394 0.97 -46.05 -7.20
CA SER A 394 0.38 -47.07 -8.09
C SER A 394 -0.81 -46.59 -8.93
N SER A 395 -1.37 -45.41 -8.61
CA SER A 395 -2.50 -44.80 -9.30
C SER A 395 -2.10 -43.61 -10.21
N GLY A 396 -0.79 -43.37 -10.40
CA GLY A 396 -0.25 -42.30 -11.25
C GLY A 396 0.44 -41.17 -10.48
N PRO A 397 0.62 -39.98 -11.11
CA PRO A 397 1.34 -38.86 -10.53
C PRO A 397 0.67 -38.30 -9.28
N ILE A 398 1.48 -37.96 -8.28
CA ILE A 398 1.06 -37.36 -7.02
C ILE A 398 1.91 -36.13 -6.70
N ALA A 399 1.31 -35.15 -6.03
CA ALA A 399 2.06 -34.00 -5.50
C ALA A 399 2.67 -34.36 -4.12
N ARG A 400 3.94 -33.96 -3.91
CA ARG A 400 4.55 -34.00 -2.57
C ARG A 400 3.86 -32.99 -1.64
N ALA A 401 3.87 -33.25 -0.34
CA ALA A 401 3.19 -32.39 0.65
C ALA A 401 3.68 -30.92 0.57
N GLY A 402 4.99 -30.71 0.46
CA GLY A 402 5.56 -29.38 0.29
C GLY A 402 5.09 -28.69 -0.98
N SER A 403 5.08 -29.38 -2.11
CA SER A 403 4.67 -28.83 -3.42
C SER A 403 3.17 -28.57 -3.50
N ALA A 404 2.36 -29.45 -2.90
CA ALA A 404 0.92 -29.24 -2.77
C ALA A 404 0.57 -28.05 -1.87
N ALA A 405 1.38 -27.77 -0.84
CA ALA A 405 1.21 -26.58 0.00
C ALA A 405 1.55 -25.27 -0.73
N VAL A 406 2.40 -25.33 -1.76
CA VAL A 406 2.77 -24.15 -2.56
C VAL A 406 1.79 -23.88 -3.71
N TYR A 407 1.39 -24.92 -4.44
CA TYR A 407 0.65 -24.76 -5.70
C TYR A 407 -0.74 -25.43 -5.74
N GLY A 408 -1.08 -26.19 -4.71
CA GLY A 408 -2.16 -27.18 -4.79
C GLY A 408 -1.70 -28.48 -5.49
N ALA A 409 -2.37 -29.58 -5.17
CA ALA A 409 -2.02 -30.89 -5.74
C ALA A 409 -2.52 -31.07 -7.18
N GLU A 410 -3.72 -30.58 -7.47
CA GLU A 410 -4.40 -30.76 -8.76
C GLU A 410 -3.61 -30.19 -9.95
N PRO A 411 -3.06 -28.96 -9.91
CA PRO A 411 -2.35 -28.39 -11.06
C PRO A 411 -1.05 -29.11 -11.40
N ILE A 412 -0.35 -29.61 -10.39
CA ILE A 412 0.86 -30.41 -10.59
C ILE A 412 0.50 -31.74 -11.26
N VAL A 413 -0.56 -32.40 -10.80
CA VAL A 413 -1.02 -33.68 -11.35
C VAL A 413 -1.54 -33.52 -12.78
N ALA A 414 -2.30 -32.46 -13.05
CA ALA A 414 -2.79 -32.15 -14.40
C ALA A 414 -1.64 -31.89 -15.38
N THR A 415 -0.63 -31.13 -14.94
CA THR A 415 0.58 -30.87 -15.75
C THR A 415 1.31 -32.17 -16.08
N MET A 416 1.52 -33.05 -15.11
CA MET A 416 2.19 -34.33 -15.35
C MET A 416 1.40 -35.25 -16.29
N LYS A 417 0.06 -35.27 -16.18
CA LYS A 417 -0.80 -36.06 -17.10
C LYS A 417 -0.65 -35.59 -18.54
N LEU A 418 -0.74 -34.28 -18.77
CA LEU A 418 -0.54 -33.71 -20.10
C LEU A 418 0.84 -34.05 -20.67
N LEU A 419 1.90 -33.96 -19.85
CA LEU A 419 3.24 -34.30 -20.30
C LEU A 419 3.41 -35.78 -20.62
N TYR A 420 2.73 -36.69 -19.90
CA TYR A 420 2.73 -38.11 -20.26
C TYR A 420 2.07 -38.34 -21.62
N ASP A 421 0.94 -37.68 -21.88
CA ASP A 421 0.23 -37.79 -23.17
C ASP A 421 1.06 -37.24 -24.33
N LEU A 422 1.89 -36.21 -24.08
CA LEU A 422 2.79 -35.62 -25.06
C LEU A 422 4.14 -36.36 -25.18
N SER A 423 4.46 -37.26 -24.25
CA SER A 423 5.79 -37.88 -24.20
C SER A 423 5.95 -39.01 -25.21
N VAL A 424 7.16 -39.09 -25.79
CA VAL A 424 7.60 -40.21 -26.63
C VAL A 424 8.86 -40.79 -25.97
N ASP A 425 8.82 -42.08 -25.63
CA ASP A 425 9.89 -42.79 -24.89
C ASP A 425 10.35 -42.07 -23.61
N GLY A 426 9.42 -41.38 -22.94
CA GLY A 426 9.68 -40.63 -21.70
C GLY A 426 10.31 -39.25 -21.91
N ASN A 427 10.42 -38.77 -23.15
CA ASN A 427 10.89 -37.42 -23.49
C ASN A 427 9.76 -36.56 -24.06
N VAL A 428 9.81 -35.26 -23.78
CA VAL A 428 8.86 -34.25 -24.30
C VAL A 428 9.64 -33.14 -25.00
N ASP A 429 9.25 -32.79 -26.22
CA ASP A 429 9.72 -31.58 -26.92
C ASP A 429 9.16 -30.34 -26.22
N ALA A 430 10.06 -29.58 -25.61
CA ALA A 430 9.81 -28.38 -24.85
C ALA A 430 10.38 -27.12 -25.53
N SER A 431 10.59 -27.15 -26.84
CA SER A 431 10.92 -25.96 -27.65
C SER A 431 9.85 -24.87 -27.50
N LEU A 432 10.20 -23.59 -27.71
CA LEU A 432 9.21 -22.51 -27.60
C LEU A 432 8.09 -22.65 -28.64
N ALA A 433 8.39 -23.27 -29.77
CA ALA A 433 7.41 -23.63 -30.79
C ALA A 433 6.40 -24.66 -30.23
N ALA A 434 6.87 -25.80 -29.70
CA ALA A 434 6.01 -26.84 -29.12
C ALA A 434 5.19 -26.34 -27.92
N GLN A 435 5.78 -25.45 -27.10
CA GLN A 435 5.08 -24.84 -25.97
C GLN A 435 3.85 -23.99 -26.38
N ARG A 436 3.75 -23.55 -27.65
CA ARG A 436 2.52 -22.88 -28.13
C ARG A 436 1.33 -23.83 -28.11
N ASP A 437 1.56 -25.11 -28.39
CA ASP A 437 0.52 -26.15 -28.41
C ASP A 437 0.22 -26.68 -27.00
N TRP A 438 1.12 -26.47 -26.04
CA TRP A 438 0.85 -26.75 -24.61
C TRP A 438 -0.13 -25.74 -23.99
N ARG A 439 -0.41 -24.62 -24.67
CA ARG A 439 -1.34 -23.57 -24.22
C ARG A 439 -2.78 -24.07 -24.35
N THR A 440 -3.18 -24.99 -23.48
CA THR A 440 -4.57 -25.43 -23.40
C THR A 440 -5.37 -24.43 -22.57
N SER A 441 -6.65 -24.26 -22.90
CA SER A 441 -7.60 -23.50 -22.07
C SER A 441 -8.04 -24.27 -20.81
N ASP A 442 -7.38 -25.38 -20.47
CA ASP A 442 -7.74 -26.23 -19.34
C ASP A 442 -7.38 -25.51 -18.02
N PRO A 443 -8.38 -25.10 -17.21
CA PRO A 443 -8.13 -24.45 -15.94
C PRO A 443 -7.38 -25.34 -14.95
N ALA A 444 -7.46 -26.67 -15.09
CA ALA A 444 -6.80 -27.61 -14.19
C ALA A 444 -5.27 -27.53 -14.24
N LEU A 445 -4.67 -26.99 -15.32
CA LEU A 445 -3.22 -26.79 -15.41
C LEU A 445 -2.71 -25.59 -14.60
N TRP A 446 -3.63 -24.77 -14.11
CA TRP A 446 -3.33 -23.53 -13.41
C TRP A 446 -3.60 -23.68 -11.92
N PRO A 447 -2.85 -22.99 -11.04
CA PRO A 447 -3.26 -22.82 -9.65
C PRO A 447 -4.72 -22.34 -9.57
N PRO A 448 -5.50 -22.72 -8.54
CA PRO A 448 -6.87 -22.25 -8.38
C PRO A 448 -6.95 -20.73 -8.48
N GLU A 449 -7.99 -20.21 -9.15
CA GLU A 449 -8.23 -18.77 -9.16
C GLU A 449 -8.48 -18.29 -7.72
N GLN A 450 -7.65 -17.35 -7.27
CA GLN A 450 -7.90 -16.69 -6.00
C GLN A 450 -9.13 -15.79 -6.18
N ARG A 451 -9.98 -15.72 -5.15
CA ARG A 451 -10.97 -14.65 -5.10
C ARG A 451 -10.26 -13.29 -5.16
N HIS A 452 -10.99 -12.26 -5.58
CA HIS A 452 -10.47 -10.89 -5.64
C HIS A 452 -11.45 -9.97 -4.91
N ALA A 453 -10.93 -9.03 -4.12
CA ALA A 453 -11.73 -7.95 -3.57
C ALA A 453 -11.98 -6.88 -4.63
N THR A 454 -13.17 -6.27 -4.60
CA THR A 454 -13.60 -5.23 -5.55
C THR A 454 -13.51 -3.86 -4.88
N LEU A 455 -12.79 -2.92 -5.50
CA LEU A 455 -12.73 -1.55 -4.99
C LEU A 455 -13.90 -0.73 -5.57
N THR A 456 -14.68 -0.08 -4.71
CA THR A 456 -15.88 0.69 -5.07
C THR A 456 -15.82 2.12 -4.51
N HIS A 457 -16.71 3.01 -4.99
CA HIS A 457 -16.85 4.36 -4.44
C HIS A 457 -17.16 4.37 -2.93
N ALA A 458 -17.87 3.35 -2.42
CA ALA A 458 -18.18 3.22 -0.99
C ALA A 458 -16.92 3.00 -0.12
N ASN A 459 -15.80 2.54 -0.72
CA ASN A 459 -14.53 2.39 -0.01
C ASN A 459 -13.75 3.70 0.10
N ILE A 460 -14.05 4.73 -0.70
CA ILE A 460 -13.24 5.95 -0.80
C ILE A 460 -13.11 6.74 0.52
N PRO A 461 -14.19 6.97 1.31
CA PRO A 461 -14.06 7.68 2.59
C PRO A 461 -13.08 6.98 3.55
N LYS A 462 -13.08 5.64 3.56
CA LYS A 462 -12.16 4.82 4.36
C LYS A 462 -10.73 4.84 3.78
N LEU A 463 -10.62 4.70 2.47
CA LEU A 463 -9.36 4.64 1.74
C LEU A 463 -8.54 5.93 1.91
N THR A 464 -9.19 7.08 1.72
CA THR A 464 -8.56 8.41 1.68
C THR A 464 -8.25 8.99 3.06
N MET A 465 -8.80 8.40 4.13
CA MET A 465 -8.51 8.76 5.51
C MET A 465 -7.14 8.21 5.95
N THR A 466 -6.08 8.92 5.57
CA THR A 466 -4.70 8.49 5.80
C THR A 466 -4.13 8.91 7.15
N ASN A 467 -4.60 10.04 7.67
CA ASN A 467 -4.13 10.59 8.94
C ASN A 467 -5.22 11.50 9.57
N PRO A 468 -5.82 11.09 10.71
CA PRO A 468 -5.51 9.90 11.51
C PRO A 468 -5.86 8.58 10.79
N ARG A 469 -5.20 7.48 11.19
CA ARG A 469 -5.50 6.14 10.68
C ARG A 469 -6.65 5.49 11.46
N LEU A 470 -7.44 4.68 10.76
CA LEU A 470 -8.41 3.77 11.37
C LEU A 470 -7.72 2.59 12.06
N SER A 471 -8.27 2.15 13.20
CA SER A 471 -7.82 0.94 13.90
C SER A 471 -8.16 -0.34 13.16
N GLU A 472 -9.36 -0.38 12.56
CA GLU A 472 -9.87 -1.47 11.73
C GLU A 472 -9.90 -0.98 10.27
N ASP A 473 -8.70 -0.94 9.69
CA ASP A 473 -8.45 -0.36 8.38
C ASP A 473 -8.92 -1.29 7.22
N LEU A 474 -8.60 -0.90 5.98
CA LEU A 474 -8.76 -1.78 4.82
C LEU A 474 -7.82 -2.99 4.94
N ASP A 475 -8.33 -4.20 4.67
CA ASP A 475 -7.48 -5.38 4.51
C ASP A 475 -6.80 -5.30 3.14
N VAL A 476 -5.70 -4.54 3.08
CA VAL A 476 -4.98 -4.23 1.83
C VAL A 476 -4.51 -5.51 1.13
N ASP A 477 -4.15 -6.54 1.89
CA ASP A 477 -3.70 -7.82 1.34
C ASP A 477 -4.82 -8.52 0.55
N ALA A 478 -6.10 -8.34 0.94
CA ALA A 478 -7.23 -8.88 0.20
C ALA A 478 -7.36 -8.28 -1.22
N TYR A 479 -6.86 -7.06 -1.44
CA TYR A 479 -6.84 -6.40 -2.75
C TYR A 479 -5.58 -6.72 -3.56
N ILE A 480 -4.52 -7.22 -2.93
CA ILE A 480 -3.26 -7.55 -3.58
C ILE A 480 -3.20 -9.04 -3.95
N GLN A 481 -3.60 -9.90 -3.01
CA GLN A 481 -3.49 -11.36 -3.10
C GLN A 481 -4.84 -12.07 -3.06
N GLY A 482 -5.93 -11.32 -2.89
CA GLY A 482 -7.25 -11.92 -2.74
C GLY A 482 -7.57 -12.25 -1.28
N PRO A 483 -8.86 -12.28 -0.91
CA PRO A 483 -9.30 -12.50 0.46
C PRO A 483 -9.06 -13.94 0.97
N ASP A 484 -8.83 -14.90 0.07
CA ASP A 484 -8.50 -16.30 0.41
C ASP A 484 -7.03 -16.55 0.59
N ALA A 485 -6.18 -15.65 0.11
CA ALA A 485 -4.76 -15.78 0.38
C ALA A 485 -4.59 -15.77 1.90
N GLU A 486 -3.86 -16.75 2.42
CA GLU A 486 -3.31 -16.57 3.74
C GLU A 486 -2.52 -15.26 3.72
N PRO A 487 -2.83 -14.30 4.62
CA PRO A 487 -2.19 -13.00 4.59
C PRO A 487 -0.68 -13.20 4.51
N VAL A 488 0.01 -12.51 3.59
CA VAL A 488 1.47 -12.51 3.61
C VAL A 488 1.90 -11.83 4.89
N SER A 489 2.05 -12.67 5.89
CA SER A 489 2.41 -12.34 7.23
C SER A 489 3.91 -12.28 7.31
N ASP A 490 4.60 -11.71 6.34
CA ASP A 490 6.05 -11.62 6.37
C ASP A 490 6.50 -10.41 7.21
N VAL A 491 7.50 -10.63 8.04
CA VAL A 491 8.19 -9.63 8.86
C VAL A 491 9.63 -9.53 8.42
N GLN A 492 10.21 -8.36 8.58
CA GLN A 492 11.63 -8.13 8.29
C GLN A 492 12.45 -8.42 9.54
N ILE A 493 13.48 -9.24 9.40
CA ILE A 493 14.40 -9.55 10.49
C ILE A 493 15.82 -9.08 10.19
N ALA A 494 16.49 -8.55 11.21
CA ALA A 494 17.92 -8.23 11.19
C ALA A 494 18.59 -8.78 12.45
N TRP A 495 19.93 -8.79 12.46
CA TRP A 495 20.72 -9.21 13.62
C TRP A 495 21.64 -8.09 14.08
N ARG A 496 21.75 -7.93 15.40
CA ARG A 496 22.69 -7.00 16.04
C ARG A 496 23.43 -7.70 17.16
N ALA A 497 24.73 -7.45 17.27
CA ALA A 497 25.48 -7.91 18.44
C ALA A 497 25.21 -7.06 19.70
N ASP A 498 24.85 -5.79 19.51
CA ASP A 498 24.38 -4.90 20.57
C ASP A 498 23.03 -4.27 20.20
N LEU A 499 21.97 -4.68 20.89
CA LEU A 499 20.62 -4.15 20.70
C LEU A 499 20.46 -2.70 21.19
N ALA A 500 21.33 -2.20 22.07
CA ALA A 500 21.24 -0.82 22.57
C ALA A 500 21.58 0.20 21.48
N SER A 501 22.46 -0.16 20.53
CA SER A 501 22.84 0.68 19.39
C SER A 501 21.71 1.02 18.42
N LEU A 502 20.54 0.35 18.47
CA LEU A 502 19.47 0.48 17.47
C LEU A 502 18.79 1.84 17.40
N ILE A 503 18.88 2.64 18.46
CA ILE A 503 18.36 4.01 18.49
C ILE A 503 19.16 4.87 17.50
N ASP A 504 20.48 4.69 17.48
CA ASP A 504 21.40 5.51 16.69
C ASP A 504 21.80 4.83 15.37
N CYS A 505 21.75 3.51 15.30
CA CYS A 505 22.15 2.66 14.16
C CYS A 505 21.02 1.69 13.74
N PRO A 506 19.88 2.20 13.23
CA PRO A 506 18.78 1.34 12.76
C PRO A 506 19.25 0.46 11.59
N PRO A 507 18.69 -0.76 11.42
CA PRO A 507 19.07 -1.66 10.34
C PRO A 507 18.73 -1.08 8.97
N LEU A 508 19.68 -1.24 8.05
CA LEU A 508 19.55 -0.87 6.66
C LEU A 508 18.93 -2.00 5.85
N ALA A 509 18.42 -1.64 4.67
CA ALA A 509 17.79 -2.52 3.69
C ALA A 509 18.53 -3.85 3.48
N ASP A 510 19.83 -3.77 3.22
CA ASP A 510 20.62 -4.92 2.78
C ASP A 510 20.97 -5.87 3.94
N GLU A 511 20.61 -5.50 5.17
CA GLU A 511 20.75 -6.31 6.39
C GLU A 511 19.51 -7.18 6.69
N LEU A 512 18.39 -6.89 6.03
CA LEU A 512 17.08 -7.46 6.36
C LEU A 512 16.79 -8.76 5.59
N VAL A 513 16.06 -9.68 6.22
CA VAL A 513 15.48 -10.88 5.60
C VAL A 513 13.98 -10.91 5.84
N SER A 514 13.21 -11.28 4.82
CA SER A 514 11.77 -11.48 4.93
C SER A 514 11.45 -12.91 5.36
N ILE A 515 10.73 -13.10 6.47
CA ILE A 515 10.27 -14.42 6.95
C ILE A 515 8.81 -14.40 7.40
N PRO A 516 8.08 -15.54 7.38
CA PRO A 516 6.71 -15.58 7.87
C PRO A 516 6.63 -15.31 9.38
N ILE A 517 5.62 -14.57 9.83
CA ILE A 517 5.33 -14.21 11.23
C ILE A 517 5.17 -15.47 12.05
N SER A 518 4.54 -16.52 11.49
CA SER A 518 4.43 -17.82 12.15
C SER A 518 5.81 -18.42 12.46
N SER A 519 6.74 -18.35 11.50
CA SER A 519 8.12 -18.82 11.68
C SER A 519 8.87 -18.00 12.73
N LEU A 520 8.75 -16.67 12.69
CA LEU A 520 9.39 -15.81 13.69
C LEU A 520 8.77 -16.01 15.07
N ARG A 521 7.44 -16.13 15.16
CA ARG A 521 6.72 -16.37 16.41
C ARG A 521 7.13 -17.69 17.03
N ASP A 522 7.28 -18.74 16.24
CA ASP A 522 7.81 -20.03 16.69
C ASP A 522 9.22 -19.87 17.25
N PHE A 523 10.10 -19.24 16.49
CA PHE A 523 11.48 -18.98 16.88
C PHE A 523 11.59 -18.17 18.18
N LEU A 524 10.86 -17.05 18.30
CA LEU A 524 10.81 -16.20 19.49
C LEU A 524 10.23 -16.92 20.72
N ASN A 525 9.37 -17.92 20.50
CA ASN A 525 8.82 -18.78 21.55
C ASN A 525 9.69 -19.99 21.89
N GLY A 526 10.87 -20.14 21.26
CA GLY A 526 11.79 -21.26 21.52
C GLY A 526 11.49 -22.53 20.72
N ARG A 527 10.61 -22.46 19.70
CA ARG A 527 10.31 -23.55 18.76
C ARG A 527 11.22 -23.44 17.54
N ARG A 528 12.08 -24.44 17.31
CA ARG A 528 13.11 -24.45 16.26
C ARG A 528 12.67 -25.31 15.06
N THR A 529 11.53 -24.99 14.46
CA THR A 529 10.90 -25.78 13.37
C THR A 529 10.86 -25.02 12.05
N THR A 530 11.07 -25.71 10.93
CA THR A 530 10.88 -25.15 9.58
C THR A 530 9.44 -25.45 9.12
N PRO A 531 8.63 -24.46 8.71
CA PRO A 531 7.27 -24.70 8.23
C PRO A 531 7.22 -25.61 7.00
N VAL A 532 6.22 -26.49 6.97
CA VAL A 532 5.88 -27.29 5.79
C VAL A 532 5.39 -26.34 4.70
N GLY A 533 6.04 -26.35 3.52
CA GLY A 533 5.65 -25.49 2.39
C GLY A 533 6.29 -24.11 2.36
N MET A 534 7.32 -23.83 3.18
CA MET A 534 8.09 -22.59 3.05
C MET A 534 8.71 -22.49 1.64
N SER A 535 8.22 -21.52 0.86
CA SER A 535 8.67 -21.21 -0.50
C SER A 535 8.92 -19.70 -0.68
N ASP A 536 9.42 -19.32 -1.86
CA ASP A 536 9.60 -17.91 -2.24
C ASP A 536 8.27 -17.23 -2.59
N ALA A 537 7.24 -17.99 -2.96
CA ALA A 537 5.91 -17.47 -3.32
C ALA A 537 4.97 -17.31 -2.10
N GLY A 538 5.47 -17.55 -0.88
CA GLY A 538 4.67 -17.71 0.33
C GLY A 538 4.44 -19.18 0.69
N GLY A 539 3.87 -19.44 1.86
CA GLY A 539 3.55 -20.80 2.30
C GLY A 539 2.42 -20.78 3.33
N SER A 540 1.54 -21.78 3.27
CA SER A 540 0.43 -21.95 4.19
C SER A 540 0.92 -22.36 5.59
N ALA A 541 0.45 -21.68 6.63
CA ALA A 541 0.71 -22.03 8.02
C ALA A 541 -0.03 -23.33 8.41
N PRO A 542 0.60 -24.30 9.08
CA PRO A 542 -0.15 -25.37 9.70
C PRO A 542 -0.99 -24.82 10.87
N ALA A 543 -2.17 -25.41 11.07
CA ALA A 543 -3.06 -25.12 12.19
C ALA A 543 -2.32 -25.25 13.53
N ASP A 544 -2.50 -24.24 14.40
CA ASP A 544 -1.93 -24.14 15.76
C ASP A 544 -2.05 -25.48 16.51
N SER A 545 -0.96 -26.24 16.53
CA SER A 545 -0.80 -27.38 17.43
C SER A 545 0.21 -26.97 18.51
N PRO A 546 -0.15 -26.99 19.80
CA PRO A 546 0.74 -26.58 20.88
C PRO A 546 1.87 -27.60 21.06
N GLY A 547 2.98 -27.40 20.32
CA GLY A 547 4.24 -28.12 20.51
C GLY A 547 5.01 -27.61 21.72
N GLN A 548 5.74 -28.50 22.40
CA GLN A 548 6.60 -28.17 23.54
C GLN A 548 7.81 -27.33 23.13
N SER A 549 8.19 -26.36 23.97
CA SER A 549 9.39 -25.51 23.78
C SER A 549 10.66 -26.36 23.78
N THR A 550 11.51 -26.21 22.76
CA THR A 550 12.74 -27.01 22.60
C THR A 550 14.03 -26.24 22.93
N GLY A 551 13.94 -24.95 23.32
CA GLY A 551 15.11 -24.13 23.65
C GLY A 551 14.81 -22.80 24.34
N PRO A 552 15.85 -22.01 24.69
CA PRO A 552 15.70 -20.68 25.28
C PRO A 552 15.08 -19.67 24.30
N ARG A 553 14.36 -18.68 24.83
CA ARG A 553 13.73 -17.62 24.03
C ARG A 553 14.77 -16.59 23.59
N PRO A 554 14.85 -16.27 22.29
CA PRO A 554 15.73 -15.22 21.77
C PRO A 554 15.43 -13.84 22.36
N LYS A 555 16.45 -13.00 22.51
CA LYS A 555 16.31 -11.56 22.75
C LYS A 555 16.02 -10.86 21.44
N ALA A 556 14.97 -10.05 21.42
CA ALA A 556 14.60 -9.28 20.24
C ALA A 556 13.96 -7.94 20.61
N LEU A 557 14.11 -6.96 19.72
CA LEU A 557 13.36 -5.70 19.74
C LEU A 557 12.58 -5.56 18.44
N VAL A 558 11.36 -5.03 18.52
CA VAL A 558 10.49 -4.74 17.39
C VAL A 558 10.31 -3.24 17.25
N ARG A 559 10.34 -2.75 16.00
CA ARG A 559 9.94 -1.39 15.62
C ARG A 559 8.71 -1.50 14.71
N GLY A 560 7.57 -1.09 15.25
CA GLY A 560 6.31 -0.96 14.52
C GLY A 560 5.97 0.50 14.22
N GLU A 561 4.67 0.80 14.12
CA GLU A 561 4.15 2.10 13.66
C GLU A 561 4.48 3.32 14.53
N HIS A 562 4.75 3.12 15.82
CA HIS A 562 5.11 4.21 16.74
C HIS A 562 6.58 4.64 16.66
N ASP A 563 7.33 4.07 15.71
CA ASP A 563 8.72 4.40 15.40
C ASP A 563 9.71 4.27 16.57
N ALA A 564 9.35 3.50 17.60
CA ALA A 564 10.14 3.24 18.78
C ALA A 564 10.45 1.74 18.92
N TRP A 565 11.69 1.42 19.29
CA TRP A 565 12.14 0.05 19.58
C TRP A 565 11.60 -0.42 20.93
N ALA A 566 10.96 -1.58 20.96
CA ALA A 566 10.44 -2.19 22.19
C ALA A 566 10.54 -3.71 22.16
N ALA A 567 10.50 -4.36 23.34
CA ALA A 567 10.41 -5.82 23.40
C ALA A 567 9.07 -6.30 22.80
N PRO A 568 9.05 -7.42 22.05
CA PRO A 568 7.83 -7.96 21.46
C PRO A 568 6.91 -8.52 22.55
N LYS A 569 5.94 -7.71 23.00
CA LYS A 569 4.94 -8.07 24.03
C LYS A 569 3.52 -8.31 23.48
N GLY A 570 3.33 -8.17 22.16
CA GLY A 570 2.02 -8.25 21.49
C GLY A 570 2.09 -8.97 20.13
N PRO A 571 0.98 -8.98 19.36
CA PRO A 571 0.97 -9.55 18.01
C PRO A 571 1.94 -8.78 17.10
N LEU A 572 2.67 -9.51 16.26
CA LEU A 572 3.49 -8.95 15.18
C LEU A 572 2.61 -8.70 13.96
N TYR A 573 2.88 -7.59 13.27
CA TYR A 573 2.15 -7.18 12.07
C TYR A 573 3.05 -7.24 10.82
N PRO A 574 2.49 -7.49 9.63
CA PRO A 574 3.25 -7.44 8.38
C PRO A 574 3.99 -6.11 8.23
N GLY A 575 5.27 -6.18 7.86
CA GLY A 575 6.14 -5.00 7.73
C GLY A 575 6.81 -4.51 9.02
N ASP A 576 6.52 -5.11 10.19
CA ASP A 576 7.32 -4.88 11.40
C ASP A 576 8.78 -5.28 11.14
N VAL A 577 9.71 -4.47 11.66
CA VAL A 577 11.13 -4.79 11.68
C VAL A 577 11.50 -5.34 13.06
N VAL A 578 11.96 -6.59 13.10
CA VAL A 578 12.39 -7.27 14.32
C VAL A 578 13.90 -7.48 14.27
N VAL A 579 14.61 -6.97 15.26
CA VAL A 579 16.05 -7.18 15.40
C VAL A 579 16.30 -8.20 16.50
N ILE A 580 16.99 -9.28 16.14
CA ILE A 580 17.35 -10.40 17.01
C ILE A 580 18.80 -10.23 17.45
N ASP A 581 19.11 -10.64 18.68
CA ASP A 581 20.50 -10.73 19.15
C ASP A 581 21.29 -11.72 18.28
N ALA A 582 22.43 -11.29 17.75
CA ALA A 582 23.28 -12.07 16.87
C ALA A 582 23.72 -13.42 17.48
N GLY A 583 23.76 -13.53 18.81
CA GLY A 583 24.09 -14.77 19.53
C GLY A 583 23.00 -15.84 19.54
N ASP A 584 21.73 -15.49 19.25
CA ASP A 584 20.59 -16.42 19.37
C ASP A 584 20.33 -17.27 18.11
N GLY A 585 21.12 -17.05 17.05
CA GLY A 585 21.12 -17.83 15.80
C GLY A 585 19.93 -17.54 14.89
N GLY A 586 19.41 -18.57 14.23
CA GLY A 586 18.30 -18.47 13.26
C GLY A 586 18.72 -18.21 11.82
N TYR A 587 20.02 -18.14 11.54
CA TYR A 587 20.55 -17.86 10.20
C TYR A 587 21.75 -18.76 9.89
N SER A 588 21.96 -19.07 8.62
CA SER A 588 23.05 -19.90 8.11
C SER A 588 23.56 -19.35 6.78
N THR A 589 24.59 -19.97 6.21
CA THR A 589 25.07 -19.64 4.85
C THR A 589 24.00 -19.87 3.76
N TYR A 590 22.91 -20.59 4.08
CA TYR A 590 21.75 -20.84 3.22
C TYR A 590 20.54 -19.96 3.58
N GLY A 591 20.76 -18.84 4.30
CA GLY A 591 19.69 -17.92 4.71
C GLY A 591 19.02 -18.31 6.03
N TRP A 592 17.74 -17.93 6.18
CA TRP A 592 16.92 -18.23 7.35
C TRP A 592 16.89 -19.73 7.65
N ASP A 593 17.41 -20.10 8.82
CA ASP A 593 17.45 -21.47 9.31
C ASP A 593 17.08 -21.46 10.79
N PRO A 594 15.80 -21.70 11.14
CA PRO A 594 15.35 -21.66 12.52
C PRO A 594 16.04 -22.71 13.40
N GLN A 595 16.68 -23.73 12.81
CA GLN A 595 17.43 -24.76 13.54
C GLN A 595 18.88 -24.37 13.81
N SER A 596 19.41 -23.36 13.12
CA SER A 596 20.78 -22.88 13.32
C SER A 596 20.91 -22.19 14.69
N SER A 597 21.88 -22.65 15.48
CA SER A 597 22.35 -21.99 16.70
C SER A 597 23.67 -21.24 16.51
N ALA A 598 24.20 -21.21 15.29
CA ALA A 598 25.43 -20.49 14.99
C ALA A 598 25.23 -18.98 15.17
N ARG A 599 26.24 -18.29 15.72
CA ARG A 599 26.24 -16.83 15.83
C ARG A 599 26.15 -16.21 14.44
N VAL A 600 25.25 -15.24 14.28
CA VAL A 600 25.02 -14.54 13.02
C VAL A 600 25.96 -13.34 12.92
N ALA A 601 26.53 -13.09 11.74
CA ALA A 601 27.39 -11.92 11.53
C ALA A 601 26.58 -10.62 11.56
N ASP A 602 27.11 -9.60 12.24
CA ASP A 602 26.55 -8.23 12.25
C ASP A 602 27.07 -7.48 11.02
N MET A 603 26.20 -7.21 10.06
CA MET A 603 26.58 -6.65 8.74
C MET A 603 26.49 -5.11 8.69
N SER A 604 26.26 -4.45 9.82
CA SER A 604 25.99 -3.01 9.88
C SER A 604 27.11 -2.15 9.28
N ALA A 605 28.38 -2.43 9.58
CA ALA A 605 29.51 -1.71 8.98
C ALA A 605 29.63 -1.99 7.48
N ALA A 606 29.60 -3.27 7.08
CA ALA A 606 29.73 -3.68 5.69
C ALA A 606 28.65 -3.04 4.79
N VAL A 607 27.40 -3.03 5.24
CA VAL A 607 26.30 -2.41 4.48
C VAL A 607 26.43 -0.88 4.45
N SER A 608 26.75 -0.25 5.58
CA SER A 608 26.88 1.21 5.66
C SER A 608 27.96 1.74 4.72
N LEU A 609 29.07 1.01 4.61
CA LEU A 609 30.24 1.35 3.80
C LEU A 609 30.08 1.03 2.30
N ARG A 610 29.31 0.00 1.93
CA ARG A 610 29.08 -0.37 0.51
C ARG A 610 28.14 0.57 -0.24
N GLY A 611 27.16 1.18 0.42
CA GLY A 611 26.08 1.86 -0.31
C GLY A 611 26.53 3.14 -1.05
N GLY A 612 26.04 3.34 -2.28
CA GLY A 612 26.21 4.57 -3.06
C GLY A 612 25.45 5.79 -2.51
N ARG A 613 25.62 6.96 -3.14
CA ARG A 613 25.20 8.31 -2.69
C ARG A 613 23.77 8.39 -2.12
N GLY A 614 23.62 9.03 -0.95
CA GLY A 614 22.33 9.51 -0.40
C GLY A 614 21.99 8.98 1.01
N GLY A 615 21.86 9.90 1.97
CA GLY A 615 21.40 9.67 3.36
C GLY A 615 22.53 9.53 4.40
N ALA A 616 22.28 10.02 5.63
CA ALA A 616 23.16 9.80 6.78
C ALA A 616 23.10 8.32 7.22
N ARG A 617 24.25 7.68 7.39
CA ARG A 617 24.36 6.26 7.80
C ARG A 617 25.20 6.12 9.03
N SER A 618 24.92 5.10 9.83
CA SER A 618 25.63 4.86 11.09
C SER A 618 25.76 3.37 11.36
N PHE A 619 26.88 2.99 11.98
CA PHE A 619 27.11 1.64 12.46
C PHE A 619 27.87 1.66 13.80
N PRO A 620 27.66 0.66 14.68
CA PRO A 620 28.36 0.56 15.94
C PRO A 620 29.84 0.19 15.74
N LEU A 621 30.72 0.82 16.51
CA LEU A 621 32.14 0.46 16.57
C LEU A 621 32.34 -0.73 17.52
N HIS A 622 31.81 -1.88 17.10
CA HIS A 622 31.85 -3.13 17.84
C HIS A 622 32.59 -4.22 17.04
N GLU A 623 33.31 -5.11 17.74
CA GLU A 623 34.14 -6.16 17.13
C GLU A 623 33.41 -6.94 16.02
N SER A 624 32.17 -7.38 16.28
CA SER A 624 31.40 -8.19 15.33
C SER A 624 31.10 -7.47 14.01
N SER A 625 30.90 -6.15 14.06
CA SER A 625 30.59 -5.32 12.90
C SER A 625 31.86 -4.98 12.13
N LEU A 626 32.90 -4.55 12.83
CA LEU A 626 34.19 -4.17 12.24
C LEU A 626 34.93 -5.35 11.61
N ARG A 627 34.78 -6.56 12.16
CA ARG A 627 35.36 -7.80 11.60
C ARG A 627 34.90 -8.09 10.17
N GLN A 628 33.77 -7.51 9.72
CA GLN A 628 33.29 -7.68 8.35
C GLN A 628 34.02 -6.80 7.33
N VAL A 629 34.77 -5.79 7.78
CA VAL A 629 35.37 -4.76 6.91
C VAL A 629 36.86 -4.53 7.16
N LEU A 630 37.38 -4.96 8.31
CA LEU A 630 38.79 -4.83 8.68
C LEU A 630 39.54 -6.17 8.61
N THR A 631 40.84 -6.10 8.35
CA THR A 631 41.75 -7.24 8.52
C THR A 631 41.87 -7.61 10.00
N ALA A 632 42.38 -8.81 10.31
CA ALA A 632 42.54 -9.24 11.70
C ALA A 632 43.46 -8.32 12.51
N ASP A 633 44.55 -7.85 11.90
CA ASP A 633 45.54 -6.98 12.54
C ASP A 633 44.97 -5.56 12.76
N ASP A 634 44.32 -4.99 11.74
CA ASP A 634 43.65 -3.68 11.85
C ASP A 634 42.52 -3.69 12.87
N LEU A 635 41.72 -4.76 12.88
CA LEU A 635 40.63 -4.92 13.83
C LEU A 635 41.15 -4.88 15.26
N GLN A 636 42.24 -5.60 15.56
CA GLN A 636 42.81 -5.63 16.90
C GLN A 636 43.33 -4.25 17.32
N HIS A 637 43.96 -3.51 16.42
CA HIS A 637 44.45 -2.16 16.68
C HIS A 637 43.30 -1.17 16.97
N VAL A 638 42.27 -1.15 16.11
CA VAL A 638 41.12 -0.26 16.25
C VAL A 638 40.33 -0.57 17.53
N LEU A 639 40.16 -1.85 17.88
CA LEU A 639 39.46 -2.25 19.11
C LEU A 639 40.20 -1.84 20.39
N ALA A 640 41.53 -1.85 20.39
CA ALA A 640 42.31 -1.36 21.52
C ALA A 640 42.07 0.14 21.76
N LEU A 641 42.08 0.94 20.69
CA LEU A 641 41.78 2.38 20.77
C LEU A 641 40.34 2.64 21.23
N ILE A 642 39.37 1.85 20.76
CA ILE A 642 37.97 1.95 21.20
C ILE A 642 37.83 1.64 22.69
N ALA A 643 38.55 0.62 23.20
CA ALA A 643 38.48 0.22 24.60
C ALA A 643 39.05 1.28 25.56
N ASP A 644 40.05 2.03 25.11
CA ASP A 644 40.70 3.08 25.89
C ASP A 644 40.01 4.45 25.75
N ALA A 645 39.14 4.63 24.76
CA ALA A 645 38.50 5.90 24.45
C ALA A 645 37.29 6.22 25.36
N ASP A 646 37.25 7.42 25.94
CA ASP A 646 36.07 7.99 26.57
C ASP A 646 35.09 8.51 25.48
N PRO A 647 33.85 7.99 25.40
CA PRO A 647 32.85 8.45 24.44
C PRO A 647 32.53 9.96 24.49
N ALA A 648 32.80 10.63 25.62
CA ALA A 648 32.60 12.07 25.77
C ALA A 648 33.78 12.91 25.23
N ASP A 649 34.98 12.34 25.12
CA ASP A 649 36.21 13.07 24.74
C ASP A 649 36.30 13.23 23.20
N PRO A 650 36.32 14.47 22.66
CA PRO A 650 36.47 14.70 21.23
C PRO A 650 37.83 14.28 20.64
N GLU A 651 38.93 14.38 21.40
CA GLU A 651 40.28 14.11 20.88
C GLU A 651 40.50 12.60 20.69
N GLN A 652 40.09 11.80 21.68
CA GLN A 652 40.18 10.34 21.59
C GLN A 652 39.26 9.77 20.50
N ARG A 653 38.08 10.37 20.29
CA ARG A 653 37.20 10.03 19.15
C ARG A 653 37.85 10.34 17.80
N ALA A 654 38.60 11.44 17.71
CA ALA A 654 39.33 11.78 16.49
C ALA A 654 40.49 10.79 16.21
N GLU A 655 41.14 10.28 17.26
CA GLU A 655 42.16 9.23 17.15
C GLU A 655 41.59 7.91 16.65
N VAL A 656 40.45 7.47 17.21
CA VAL A 656 39.71 6.28 16.73
C VAL A 656 39.31 6.45 15.27
N LEU A 657 38.78 7.63 14.88
CA LEU A 657 38.43 7.92 13.49
C LEU A 657 39.64 7.87 12.55
N ALA A 658 40.78 8.43 12.97
CA ALA A 658 42.00 8.43 12.18
C ALA A 658 42.53 7.00 11.93
N ALA A 659 42.50 6.16 12.97
CA ALA A 659 42.86 4.74 12.85
C ALA A 659 41.91 4.00 11.90
N MET A 660 40.60 4.22 12.03
CA MET A 660 39.62 3.63 11.12
C MET A 660 39.82 4.06 9.66
N ASN A 661 39.99 5.36 9.40
CA ASN A 661 40.21 5.86 8.04
C ASN A 661 41.48 5.28 7.42
N LYS A 662 42.54 5.09 8.22
CA LYS A 662 43.77 4.44 7.77
C LYS A 662 43.54 2.97 7.42
N SER A 663 42.82 2.23 8.27
CA SER A 663 42.54 0.80 8.03
C SER A 663 41.51 0.54 6.92
N LEU A 664 40.75 1.56 6.51
CA LEU A 664 39.78 1.49 5.41
C LEU A 664 40.32 2.06 4.08
N ASP A 665 41.56 2.56 4.07
CA ASP A 665 42.21 3.10 2.89
C ASP A 665 42.35 2.03 1.79
N GLY A 666 41.84 2.31 0.59
CA GLY A 666 41.77 1.37 -0.53
C GLY A 666 40.64 0.33 -0.48
N VAL A 667 39.86 0.25 0.61
CA VAL A 667 38.68 -0.64 0.75
C VAL A 667 37.38 0.10 0.42
N ALA A 668 37.31 1.40 0.72
CA ALA A 668 36.19 2.28 0.39
C ALA A 668 36.70 3.70 0.07
N ALA A 669 35.85 4.55 -0.55
CA ALA A 669 36.17 5.98 -0.68
C ALA A 669 36.33 6.63 0.72
N PRO A 670 37.17 7.68 0.88
CA PRO A 670 37.36 8.32 2.18
C PRO A 670 36.01 8.71 2.77
N ILE A 671 35.75 8.18 3.94
CA ILE A 671 34.50 8.40 4.63
C ILE A 671 34.65 9.75 5.33
N ASP A 672 33.83 10.74 4.97
CA ASP A 672 33.59 11.89 5.86
C ASP A 672 32.77 11.37 7.06
N ALA A 673 33.42 10.58 7.92
CA ALA A 673 32.83 9.96 9.10
C ALA A 673 33.05 10.82 10.34
N VAL A 674 32.04 10.90 11.20
CA VAL A 674 32.16 11.43 12.56
C VAL A 674 31.99 10.28 13.53
N VAL A 675 32.92 10.13 14.47
CA VAL A 675 32.77 9.20 15.60
C VAL A 675 32.03 9.92 16.73
N GLU A 676 30.91 9.35 17.17
CA GLU A 676 30.06 9.91 18.22
C GLU A 676 29.91 8.94 19.38
N GLY A 677 29.86 9.48 20.60
CA GLY A 677 29.55 8.71 21.80
C GLY A 677 28.05 8.63 22.04
N THR A 678 27.57 7.42 22.29
CA THR A 678 26.15 7.12 22.57
C THR A 678 26.02 6.40 23.92
N THR A 679 24.78 6.21 24.37
CA THR A 679 24.49 5.36 25.53
C THR A 679 24.91 3.90 25.36
N GLY A 680 25.15 3.43 24.12
CA GLY A 680 25.60 2.07 23.79
C GLY A 680 27.10 1.95 23.43
N GLY A 681 27.88 3.03 23.56
CA GLY A 681 29.29 3.07 23.16
C GLY A 681 29.55 3.99 21.97
N LEU A 682 30.64 3.75 21.23
CA LEU A 682 31.01 4.56 20.07
C LEU A 682 30.31 4.09 18.78
N ILE A 683 29.89 5.05 17.96
CA ILE A 683 29.35 4.80 16.61
C ILE A 683 30.13 5.60 15.57
N ALA A 684 30.20 5.10 14.34
CA ALA A 684 30.67 5.87 13.20
C ALA A 684 29.48 6.33 12.37
N GLN A 685 29.36 7.64 12.15
CA GLN A 685 28.34 8.25 11.30
C GLN A 685 28.97 8.71 9.99
N ILE A 686 28.56 8.11 8.88
CA ILE A 686 28.99 8.47 7.53
C ILE A 686 28.13 9.64 7.03
N ARG A 687 28.77 10.76 6.70
CA ARG A 687 28.12 11.92 6.06
C ARG A 687 28.40 11.92 4.57
N SER A 688 27.37 12.18 3.76
CA SER A 688 27.58 12.39 2.33
C SER A 688 28.29 13.74 2.13
N THR A 689 29.28 13.79 1.24
CA THR A 689 30.00 15.03 0.91
C THR A 689 29.11 16.11 0.28
N VAL A 690 27.89 15.74 -0.14
CA VAL A 690 26.85 16.64 -0.68
C VAL A 690 26.11 17.39 0.44
N ASP A 691 26.07 16.86 1.67
CA ASP A 691 25.40 17.47 2.82
C ASP A 691 26.18 18.62 3.46
N ARG A 692 27.37 18.99 2.94
CA ARG A 692 28.12 20.15 3.42
C ARG A 692 27.38 21.49 3.27
N ARG A 693 26.21 21.52 2.62
CA ARG A 693 25.37 22.73 2.48
C ARG A 693 24.15 22.78 3.40
N SER A 694 23.82 21.75 4.18
CA SER A 694 22.68 21.79 5.10
C SER A 694 23.05 22.33 6.48
N SER A 695 23.76 23.46 6.53
CA SER A 695 24.04 24.19 7.77
C SER A 695 23.19 25.45 7.83
N THR A 696 22.17 25.42 8.71
CA THR A 696 21.75 26.60 9.52
C THR A 696 21.57 27.95 8.81
N ALA A 697 21.13 27.99 7.56
CA ALA A 697 20.75 29.26 6.95
C ALA A 697 19.42 29.73 7.59
N ARG A 698 19.46 30.85 8.29
CA ARG A 698 18.28 31.52 8.83
C ARG A 698 17.47 32.06 7.65
N GLN A 699 16.36 31.41 7.32
CA GLN A 699 15.42 31.85 6.27
C GLN A 699 14.21 32.52 6.92
N SER A 700 13.84 33.71 6.43
CA SER A 700 12.62 34.40 6.85
C SER A 700 11.38 33.65 6.36
N LEU A 701 10.26 33.83 7.05
CA LEU A 701 8.99 33.23 6.63
C LEU A 701 8.59 33.70 5.23
N ALA A 702 8.72 35.00 4.94
CA ALA A 702 8.40 35.58 3.64
C ALA A 702 9.23 34.94 2.50
N ALA A 703 10.56 34.87 2.66
CA ALA A 703 11.43 34.28 1.65
C ALA A 703 11.12 32.79 1.41
N HIS A 704 10.74 32.06 2.46
CA HIS A 704 10.33 30.66 2.34
C HIS A 704 9.01 30.52 1.56
N LEU A 705 7.99 31.31 1.90
CA LEU A 705 6.70 31.29 1.21
C LEU A 705 6.84 31.63 -0.28
N GLU A 706 7.63 32.66 -0.61
CA GLU A 706 7.91 33.05 -2.01
C GLU A 706 8.65 31.95 -2.78
N GLN A 707 9.64 31.31 -2.14
CA GLN A 707 10.36 30.19 -2.74
C GLN A 707 9.43 29.01 -3.03
N VAL A 708 8.60 28.61 -2.06
CA VAL A 708 7.66 27.49 -2.20
C VAL A 708 6.60 27.80 -3.27
N GLY A 709 6.06 29.02 -3.27
CA GLY A 709 5.12 29.50 -4.31
C GLY A 709 5.71 29.41 -5.72
N THR A 710 6.93 29.92 -5.88
CA THR A 710 7.62 29.92 -7.18
C THR A 710 7.92 28.50 -7.66
N TRP A 711 8.40 27.64 -6.76
CA TRP A 711 8.74 26.26 -7.11
C TRP A 711 7.49 25.41 -7.38
N ALA A 712 6.43 25.59 -6.61
CA ALA A 712 5.17 24.89 -6.86
C ALA A 712 4.52 25.30 -8.19
N CYS A 713 4.60 26.59 -8.55
CA CYS A 713 4.18 27.11 -9.85
C CYS A 713 4.97 26.46 -11.01
N ALA A 714 6.30 26.48 -10.90
CA ALA A 714 7.19 25.86 -11.88
C ALA A 714 6.96 24.34 -12.01
N ASP A 715 6.77 23.64 -10.90
CA ASP A 715 6.44 22.21 -10.88
C ASP A 715 5.11 21.93 -11.58
N ALA A 716 4.06 22.66 -11.22
CA ALA A 716 2.73 22.49 -11.80
C ALA A 716 2.72 22.74 -13.31
N GLY A 717 3.44 23.77 -13.76
CA GLY A 717 3.64 24.06 -15.19
C GLY A 717 4.44 22.99 -15.91
N SER A 718 5.56 22.54 -15.33
CA SER A 718 6.45 21.50 -15.93
C SER A 718 5.74 20.15 -16.03
N VAL A 719 4.82 19.86 -15.11
CA VAL A 719 3.96 18.68 -15.14
C VAL A 719 2.90 18.79 -16.25
N GLY A 720 2.45 20.00 -16.59
CA GLY A 720 1.38 20.24 -17.56
C GLY A 720 -0.02 20.23 -16.95
N LEU A 721 -0.17 20.75 -15.72
CA LEU A 721 -1.50 21.00 -15.14
C LEU A 721 -2.22 22.13 -15.88
N VAL A 722 -3.56 22.13 -15.86
CA VAL A 722 -4.34 23.26 -16.42
C VAL A 722 -4.16 24.54 -15.60
N ASP A 723 -4.21 25.71 -16.25
CA ASP A 723 -3.96 27.02 -15.63
C ASP A 723 -4.73 27.25 -14.31
N PRO A 724 -6.04 26.94 -14.18
CA PRO A 724 -6.75 27.14 -12.92
C PRO A 724 -6.18 26.33 -11.74
N LEU A 725 -5.57 25.18 -12.02
CA LEU A 725 -4.91 24.35 -11.00
C LEU A 725 -3.51 24.85 -10.68
N ILE A 726 -2.76 25.35 -11.69
CA ILE A 726 -1.47 26.02 -11.46
C ILE A 726 -1.67 27.22 -10.54
N ASP A 727 -2.68 28.03 -10.80
CA ASP A 727 -3.02 29.19 -9.98
C ASP A 727 -3.35 28.76 -8.55
N ALA A 728 -4.22 27.75 -8.38
CA ALA A 728 -4.63 27.26 -7.07
C ALA A 728 -3.46 26.68 -6.25
N ILE A 729 -2.58 25.92 -6.91
CA ILE A 729 -1.36 25.37 -6.30
C ILE A 729 -0.42 26.50 -5.87
N THR A 730 -0.21 27.48 -6.75
CA THR A 730 0.66 28.64 -6.47
C THR A 730 0.15 29.43 -5.27
N ALA A 731 -1.16 29.71 -5.23
CA ALA A 731 -1.78 30.42 -4.11
C ALA A 731 -1.71 29.63 -2.81
N ALA A 732 -1.99 28.33 -2.83
CA ALA A 732 -1.86 27.49 -1.65
C ALA A 732 -0.40 27.45 -1.15
N ALA A 733 0.56 27.31 -2.05
CA ALA A 733 1.98 27.27 -1.75
C ALA A 733 2.50 28.57 -1.12
N LEU A 734 2.03 29.73 -1.57
CA LEU A 734 2.38 31.05 -1.00
C LEU A 734 1.83 31.26 0.42
N HIS A 735 0.86 30.46 0.86
CA HIS A 735 0.12 30.67 2.09
C HIS A 735 0.03 29.44 3.02
N HIS A 736 0.66 28.33 2.63
CA HIS A 736 0.57 27.07 3.38
C HIS A 736 1.07 27.23 4.82
N ASP A 737 2.03 28.13 5.02
CA ASP A 737 2.78 28.33 6.26
C ASP A 737 2.49 29.66 6.97
N ASP A 738 1.47 30.41 6.55
CA ASP A 738 1.05 31.68 7.19
C ASP A 738 0.86 31.52 8.71
N GLY A 739 0.39 30.35 9.14
CA GLY A 739 0.23 29.98 10.53
C GLY A 739 1.50 30.01 11.38
N LYS A 740 2.69 29.95 10.76
CA LYS A 740 3.97 30.13 11.46
C LYS A 740 4.12 31.55 12.00
N ALA A 741 3.41 32.54 11.48
CA ALA A 741 3.41 33.90 12.02
C ALA A 741 2.75 34.00 13.41
N ALA A 742 1.99 32.99 13.84
CA ALA A 742 1.32 32.98 15.14
C ALA A 742 2.32 33.20 16.30
N PRO A 743 1.98 34.03 17.31
CA PRO A 743 2.86 34.30 18.43
C PRO A 743 3.36 33.03 19.13
N THR A 744 2.49 32.02 19.29
CA THR A 744 2.86 30.75 19.92
C THR A 744 3.91 29.98 19.13
N TRP A 745 3.81 29.97 17.79
CA TRP A 745 4.79 29.30 16.94
C TRP A 745 6.12 30.06 16.91
N GLN A 746 6.10 31.39 16.79
CA GLN A 746 7.33 32.19 16.78
C GLN A 746 8.09 32.08 18.10
N ARG A 747 7.41 32.15 19.27
CA ARG A 747 8.04 31.90 20.58
C ARG A 747 8.74 30.54 20.63
N ARG A 748 8.13 29.51 20.03
CA ARG A 748 8.68 28.16 19.93
C ARG A 748 9.90 28.11 19.00
N ALA A 749 9.80 28.71 17.82
CA ALA A 749 10.84 28.66 16.79
C ALA A 749 12.11 29.41 17.20
N THR A 750 11.97 30.56 17.88
CA THR A 750 13.09 31.39 18.34
C THR A 750 13.65 30.97 19.68
N GLY A 751 12.93 30.08 20.38
CA GLY A 751 13.21 29.70 21.75
C GLY A 751 13.04 30.84 22.75
N GLY A 752 12.03 31.69 22.52
CA GLY A 752 11.71 32.87 23.34
C GLY A 752 12.56 34.10 23.04
N LYS A 753 13.45 34.05 22.04
CA LYS A 753 14.27 35.20 21.64
C LYS A 753 13.49 36.13 20.70
N SER A 754 13.75 37.43 20.80
CA SER A 754 13.28 38.41 19.82
C SER A 754 13.99 38.19 18.49
N VAL A 755 13.23 38.30 17.40
CA VAL A 755 13.72 38.26 16.01
C VAL A 755 13.13 39.44 15.25
N ASP A 756 13.90 40.03 14.34
CA ASP A 756 13.48 41.23 13.60
C ASP A 756 12.34 40.94 12.59
N GLU A 757 12.29 39.69 12.12
CA GLU A 757 11.27 39.19 11.20
C GLU A 757 10.86 37.75 11.58
N PRO A 758 9.62 37.33 11.26
CA PRO A 758 9.18 35.95 11.45
C PRO A 758 10.07 34.98 10.68
N ILE A 759 10.44 33.87 11.32
CA ILE A 759 11.31 32.84 10.72
C ILE A 759 10.49 31.64 10.24
N ALA A 760 10.97 30.92 9.23
CA ALA A 760 10.33 29.71 8.71
C ALA A 760 10.74 28.42 9.44
N LYS A 761 11.85 28.46 10.20
CA LYS A 761 12.47 27.28 10.84
C LYS A 761 12.99 27.57 12.24
N TYR A 762 13.13 26.51 13.05
CA TYR A 762 13.67 26.59 14.41
C TYR A 762 15.13 27.08 14.42
N VAL A 763 15.46 28.01 15.32
CA VAL A 763 16.82 28.53 15.53
C VAL A 763 17.74 27.47 16.16
N ARG A 764 17.18 26.46 16.83
CA ARG A 764 17.93 25.36 17.44
C ARG A 764 17.15 24.05 17.38
N GLN A 765 17.75 22.99 16.87
CA GLN A 765 17.24 21.63 17.01
C GLN A 765 17.55 21.13 18.43
N LEU A 766 16.52 20.69 19.17
CA LEU A 766 16.67 20.06 20.48
C LEU A 766 16.56 18.53 20.35
N PRO A 767 17.30 17.74 21.14
CA PRO A 767 17.15 16.28 21.15
C PRO A 767 15.71 15.86 21.52
N PRO A 768 15.14 14.79 20.92
CA PRO A 768 13.75 14.39 21.08
C PRO A 768 13.26 14.30 22.54
N GLY A 769 14.09 13.77 23.46
CA GLY A 769 13.75 13.63 24.87
C GLY A 769 13.69 14.94 25.68
N ARG A 770 14.16 16.06 25.12
CA ARG A 770 14.11 17.40 25.76
C ARG A 770 13.06 18.32 25.15
N VAL A 771 12.50 17.97 23.99
CA VAL A 771 11.51 18.78 23.27
C VAL A 771 10.26 19.01 24.11
N ASP A 772 9.66 17.96 24.67
CA ASP A 772 8.39 18.08 25.40
C ASP A 772 8.49 18.90 26.68
N SER A 773 9.59 18.76 27.43
CA SER A 773 9.84 19.58 28.63
C SER A 773 10.04 21.05 28.27
N TYR A 774 10.74 21.31 27.16
CA TYR A 774 10.96 22.64 26.64
C TYR A 774 9.67 23.29 26.09
N LEU A 775 8.86 22.55 25.32
CA LEU A 775 7.57 23.05 24.81
C LEU A 775 6.60 23.41 25.93
N ARG A 776 6.55 22.61 27.00
CA ARG A 776 5.75 22.92 28.21
C ARG A 776 6.23 24.20 28.89
N SER A 777 7.54 24.46 28.94
CA SER A 777 8.09 25.71 29.48
C SER A 777 7.75 26.97 28.67
N LEU A 778 7.28 26.80 27.42
CA LEU A 778 6.92 27.89 26.51
C LEU A 778 5.40 28.10 26.39
N SER A 779 4.59 27.50 27.28
CA SER A 779 3.11 27.62 27.30
C SER A 779 2.43 27.26 25.98
N CYS A 780 2.96 26.27 25.24
CA CYS A 780 2.38 25.78 23.99
C CYS A 780 1.57 24.49 24.23
N PRO A 781 0.30 24.42 23.81
CA PRO A 781 -0.49 23.20 23.92
C PRO A 781 0.16 22.03 23.18
N SER A 782 0.10 20.84 23.79
CA SER A 782 0.49 19.61 23.10
C SER A 782 -0.42 19.41 21.89
N GLY A 783 0.18 19.21 20.71
CA GLY A 783 -0.54 19.00 19.47
C GLY A 783 -0.94 20.27 18.71
N TRP A 784 -0.62 21.48 19.19
CA TRP A 784 -0.86 22.72 18.43
C TRP A 784 -0.24 22.68 17.02
N ARG A 785 -0.99 23.12 16.03
CA ARG A 785 -0.71 22.97 14.59
C ARG A 785 -0.71 24.32 13.87
N HIS A 786 0.38 24.65 13.17
CA HIS A 786 0.44 25.88 12.35
C HIS A 786 -0.40 25.75 11.09
N ASP A 787 -0.48 24.56 10.49
CA ASP A 787 -1.35 24.23 9.35
C ASP A 787 -2.83 24.48 9.64
N ALA A 788 -3.28 24.22 10.88
CA ALA A 788 -4.64 24.57 11.29
C ALA A 788 -4.85 26.10 11.39
N HIS A 789 -3.81 26.84 11.77
CA HIS A 789 -3.84 28.30 11.78
C HIS A 789 -3.80 28.90 10.37
N SER A 790 -2.94 28.40 9.47
CA SER A 790 -2.92 28.79 8.06
C SER A 790 -4.27 28.55 7.39
N PHE A 791 -4.89 27.39 7.63
CA PHE A 791 -6.23 27.07 7.13
C PHE A 791 -7.27 28.08 7.64
N HIS A 792 -7.28 28.38 8.94
CA HIS A 792 -8.22 29.36 9.49
C HIS A 792 -8.05 30.75 8.85
N MET A 793 -6.81 31.17 8.55
CA MET A 793 -6.53 32.41 7.84
C MET A 793 -7.00 32.39 6.37
N SER A 794 -7.00 31.23 5.70
CA SER A 794 -7.56 31.08 4.33
C SER A 794 -9.07 31.30 4.27
N ILE A 795 -9.82 30.86 5.30
CA ILE A 795 -11.27 31.09 5.40
C ILE A 795 -11.56 32.59 5.44
N GLY A 796 -10.78 33.36 6.19
CA GLY A 796 -10.91 34.81 6.27
C GLY A 796 -10.64 35.55 4.95
N ARG A 797 -9.92 34.92 4.02
CA ARG A 797 -9.57 35.47 2.70
C ARG A 797 -10.55 35.10 1.59
N SER A 798 -11.53 34.23 1.89
CA SER A 798 -12.46 33.68 0.90
C SER A 798 -11.75 32.90 -0.23
N ASP A 799 -10.65 32.23 0.10
CA ASP A 799 -9.92 31.39 -0.84
C ASP A 799 -10.81 30.24 -1.37
N PRO A 800 -10.62 29.77 -2.61
CA PRO A 800 -11.32 28.59 -3.12
C PRO A 800 -11.10 27.37 -2.22
N ILE A 801 -12.11 26.49 -2.12
CA ILE A 801 -12.06 25.29 -1.26
C ILE A 801 -10.80 24.43 -1.52
N LEU A 802 -10.36 24.33 -2.78
CA LEU A 802 -9.12 23.62 -3.13
C LEU A 802 -7.89 24.28 -2.50
N VAL A 803 -7.77 25.62 -2.55
CA VAL A 803 -6.64 26.36 -1.97
C VAL A 803 -6.61 26.16 -0.46
N ALA A 804 -7.76 26.33 0.21
CA ALA A 804 -7.89 26.11 1.64
C ALA A 804 -7.51 24.66 2.03
N HIS A 805 -7.93 23.67 1.23
CA HIS A 805 -7.56 22.27 1.46
C HIS A 805 -6.06 22.03 1.33
N LEU A 806 -5.41 22.52 0.27
CA LEU A 806 -3.98 22.34 0.03
C LEU A 806 -3.14 23.01 1.14
N ILE A 807 -3.59 24.17 1.63
CA ILE A 807 -3.02 24.82 2.82
C ILE A 807 -3.19 23.94 4.05
N ALA A 808 -4.37 23.37 4.29
CA ALA A 808 -4.62 22.55 5.48
C ALA A 808 -3.84 21.22 5.46
N SER A 809 -3.75 20.55 4.31
CA SER A 809 -3.25 19.18 4.20
C SER A 809 -1.75 19.06 3.92
N HIS A 810 -0.97 20.15 3.95
CA HIS A 810 0.46 20.12 3.58
C HIS A 810 1.34 19.24 4.51
N HIS A 811 0.92 18.98 5.75
CA HIS A 811 1.55 17.98 6.65
C HIS A 811 0.90 16.58 6.59
N GLY A 812 -0.05 16.38 5.67
CA GLY A 812 -0.80 15.13 5.49
C GLY A 812 -1.97 14.94 6.47
N TRP A 813 -2.34 15.97 7.25
CA TRP A 813 -3.57 16.01 8.06
C TRP A 813 -4.75 16.52 7.23
N PHE A 814 -5.91 16.74 7.87
CA PHE A 814 -7.10 17.27 7.18
C PHE A 814 -7.63 16.32 6.09
N ARG A 815 -7.45 15.01 6.32
CA ARG A 815 -7.95 13.91 5.49
C ARG A 815 -8.75 12.91 6.34
N PRO A 816 -9.98 13.25 6.77
CA PRO A 816 -10.72 14.50 6.51
C PRO A 816 -10.51 15.63 7.54
N PHE A 817 -9.83 15.39 8.67
CA PHE A 817 -9.65 16.42 9.70
C PHE A 817 -8.33 16.29 10.47
N ALA A 818 -8.01 17.29 11.30
CA ALA A 818 -6.84 17.31 12.18
C ALA A 818 -7.18 16.94 13.64
N PRO A 819 -6.20 16.45 14.45
CA PRO A 819 -6.42 16.11 15.84
C PRO A 819 -6.94 17.30 16.63
N PRO A 820 -7.98 17.13 17.45
CA PRO A 820 -8.47 18.19 18.33
C PRO A 820 -7.42 18.53 19.39
N VAL A 821 -7.19 19.83 19.60
CA VAL A 821 -6.22 20.33 20.60
C VAL A 821 -6.97 20.89 21.80
N ASN A 822 -6.57 20.49 23.01
CA ASN A 822 -7.04 21.14 24.22
C ASN A 822 -6.29 22.46 24.44
N THR A 823 -7.00 23.57 24.29
CA THR A 823 -6.48 24.92 24.47
C THR A 823 -6.74 25.49 25.87
N ASP A 824 -7.49 24.78 26.72
CA ASP A 824 -7.87 25.25 28.05
C ASP A 824 -6.63 25.46 28.93
N GLY A 825 -6.47 26.66 29.51
CA GLY A 825 -5.36 26.99 30.41
C GLY A 825 -4.05 27.44 29.75
N PHE A 826 -4.04 27.62 28.42
CA PHE A 826 -2.88 28.14 27.68
C PHE A 826 -3.06 29.62 27.30
N ASP A 827 -1.94 30.36 27.23
CA ASP A 827 -1.91 31.77 26.82
C ASP A 827 -1.88 31.87 25.28
N LEU A 828 -3.09 31.80 24.69
CA LEU A 828 -3.34 31.84 23.25
C LEU A 828 -4.30 33.00 22.92
N THR A 829 -4.13 33.59 21.74
CA THR A 829 -5.12 34.54 21.20
C THR A 829 -6.44 33.84 20.86
N ALA A 830 -7.54 34.58 20.77
CA ALA A 830 -8.85 34.02 20.36
C ALA A 830 -8.77 33.32 18.99
N THR A 831 -8.07 33.92 18.03
CA THR A 831 -7.82 33.34 16.70
C THR A 831 -7.01 32.04 16.78
N GLU A 832 -5.99 31.97 17.64
CA GLU A 832 -5.26 30.73 17.87
C GLU A 832 -6.17 29.65 18.47
N VAL A 833 -6.99 29.98 19.47
CA VAL A 833 -7.95 29.04 20.05
C VAL A 833 -8.92 28.51 19.00
N ASP A 834 -9.53 29.41 18.23
CA ASP A 834 -10.51 29.09 17.21
C ASP A 834 -9.88 28.22 16.10
N SER A 835 -8.70 28.60 15.60
CA SER A 835 -7.99 27.84 14.56
C SER A 835 -7.74 26.37 14.89
N GLN A 836 -7.54 26.05 16.17
CA GLN A 836 -7.28 24.67 16.61
C GLN A 836 -8.58 23.86 16.86
N ARG A 837 -9.76 24.48 16.74
CA ARG A 837 -11.08 23.85 16.93
C ARG A 837 -11.77 23.45 15.62
N PHE A 838 -11.31 23.93 14.46
CA PHE A 838 -12.00 23.75 13.17
C PHE A 838 -11.73 22.45 12.42
N GLY A 839 -11.05 21.47 13.03
CA GLY A 839 -10.64 20.26 12.33
C GLY A 839 -11.78 19.57 11.57
N ALA A 840 -12.95 19.40 12.20
CA ALA A 840 -14.02 18.55 11.68
C ALA A 840 -14.89 19.18 10.58
N SER A 841 -15.05 20.51 10.53
CA SER A 841 -15.85 21.17 9.47
C SER A 841 -15.23 21.05 8.07
N HIS A 842 -13.94 20.74 7.98
CA HIS A 842 -13.22 20.50 6.73
C HIS A 842 -13.62 19.20 6.01
N ALA A 843 -14.30 18.28 6.70
CA ALA A 843 -14.67 16.99 6.12
C ALA A 843 -15.55 17.11 4.87
N ARG A 844 -16.45 18.11 4.84
CA ARG A 844 -17.28 18.42 3.68
C ARG A 844 -16.44 18.86 2.48
N ASP A 845 -15.51 19.77 2.70
CA ASP A 845 -14.63 20.32 1.68
C ASP A 845 -13.76 19.20 1.09
N PHE A 846 -13.22 18.36 1.96
CA PHE A 846 -12.48 17.17 1.56
C PHE A 846 -13.30 16.21 0.70
N GLU A 847 -14.53 15.87 1.11
CA GLU A 847 -15.40 14.99 0.33
C GLU A 847 -15.79 15.60 -1.02
N THR A 848 -16.08 16.91 -1.05
CA THR A 848 -16.38 17.66 -2.28
C THR A 848 -15.23 17.59 -3.26
N LEU A 849 -13.99 17.82 -2.78
CA LEU A 849 -12.79 17.76 -3.60
C LEU A 849 -12.48 16.34 -4.08
N ASN A 850 -12.70 15.30 -3.26
CA ASN A 850 -12.54 13.92 -3.69
C ASN A 850 -13.53 13.54 -4.79
N ARG A 851 -14.77 14.03 -4.73
CA ARG A 851 -15.75 13.81 -5.82
C ARG A 851 -15.35 14.54 -7.09
N ARG A 852 -14.86 15.78 -6.98
CA ARG A 852 -14.45 16.60 -8.13
C ARG A 852 -13.21 16.08 -8.82
N TYR A 853 -12.13 15.84 -8.08
CA TYR A 853 -10.81 15.50 -8.62
C TYR A 853 -10.47 14.01 -8.55
N GLY A 854 -11.33 13.21 -7.92
CA GLY A 854 -11.00 11.84 -7.56
C GLY A 854 -10.02 11.78 -6.37
N PRO A 855 -9.91 10.63 -5.70
CA PRO A 855 -9.05 10.48 -4.54
C PRO A 855 -7.56 10.59 -4.88
N TRP A 856 -7.15 10.05 -6.02
CA TRP A 856 -5.77 10.15 -6.51
C TRP A 856 -5.44 11.53 -7.09
N GLY A 857 -6.41 12.17 -7.77
CA GLY A 857 -6.21 13.52 -8.32
C GLY A 857 -6.01 14.56 -7.23
N LEU A 858 -6.86 14.56 -6.19
CA LEU A 858 -6.68 15.44 -5.04
C LEU A 858 -5.33 15.21 -4.35
N ALA A 859 -4.98 13.94 -4.12
CA ALA A 859 -3.71 13.56 -3.51
C ALA A 859 -2.47 13.94 -4.36
N PHE A 860 -2.61 13.96 -5.69
CA PHE A 860 -1.58 14.43 -6.60
C PHE A 860 -1.38 15.95 -6.50
N LEU A 861 -2.47 16.74 -6.42
CA LEU A 861 -2.37 18.19 -6.22
C LEU A 861 -1.69 18.55 -4.90
N GLU A 862 -1.97 17.79 -3.84
CA GLU A 862 -1.22 17.89 -2.57
C GLU A 862 0.26 17.55 -2.73
N ALA A 863 0.58 16.49 -3.49
CA ALA A 863 1.95 16.08 -3.71
C ALA A 863 2.78 17.21 -4.33
N VAL A 864 2.23 17.95 -5.30
CA VAL A 864 2.93 19.08 -5.94
C VAL A 864 3.33 20.14 -4.91
N VAL A 865 2.39 20.63 -4.10
CA VAL A 865 2.66 21.66 -3.08
C VAL A 865 3.66 21.16 -2.04
N ARG A 866 3.45 19.94 -1.55
CA ARG A 866 4.24 19.38 -0.44
C ARG A 866 5.68 19.06 -0.83
N LEU A 867 5.89 18.58 -2.05
CA LEU A 867 7.23 18.31 -2.56
C LEU A 867 7.99 19.61 -2.88
N ALA A 868 7.29 20.68 -3.29
CA ALA A 868 7.89 22.01 -3.39
C ALA A 868 8.35 22.54 -2.02
N ASP A 869 7.51 22.43 -0.97
CA ASP A 869 7.89 22.79 0.41
C ASP A 869 9.11 22.00 0.89
N TRP A 870 9.09 20.66 0.74
CA TRP A 870 10.20 19.82 1.20
C TRP A 870 11.53 20.20 0.55
N ARG A 871 11.52 20.46 -0.76
CA ARG A 871 12.72 20.89 -1.48
C ARG A 871 13.15 22.29 -1.06
N ALA A 872 12.23 23.25 -0.94
CA ALA A 872 12.58 24.61 -0.51
C ALA A 872 13.17 24.61 0.91
N SER A 873 12.65 23.72 1.76
CA SER A 873 13.20 23.43 3.07
C SER A 873 14.60 22.79 2.97
N GLU A 874 14.86 21.85 2.07
CA GLU A 874 16.17 21.22 1.92
C GLU A 874 17.23 22.20 1.36
N HIS A 875 16.80 23.10 0.47
CA HIS A 875 17.67 24.01 -0.28
C HIS A 875 17.17 25.47 -0.18
N PRO A 876 17.33 26.15 0.98
CA PRO A 876 16.87 27.52 1.14
C PRO A 876 17.63 28.46 0.20
N THR A 877 16.89 29.18 -0.65
CA THR A 877 17.44 30.15 -1.61
C THR A 877 16.54 31.38 -1.70
N ASN A 878 17.09 32.52 -2.11
CA ASN A 878 16.30 33.72 -2.36
C ASN A 878 15.82 33.67 -3.80
N VAL A 879 14.50 33.51 -3.99
CA VAL A 879 13.84 33.50 -5.29
C VAL A 879 12.73 34.54 -5.24
N SER A 880 12.59 35.35 -6.29
CA SER A 880 11.51 36.32 -6.39
C SER A 880 10.20 35.64 -6.76
N ALA A 881 9.10 36.06 -6.14
CA ALA A 881 7.76 35.58 -6.48
C ALA A 881 7.42 35.82 -7.97
N PRO A 882 6.50 35.04 -8.56
CA PRO A 882 6.03 35.26 -9.92
C PRO A 882 5.48 36.69 -10.11
N GLU A 883 5.82 37.36 -11.22
CA GLU A 883 5.46 38.77 -11.50
C GLU A 883 3.94 39.02 -11.54
N THR A 884 3.13 37.97 -11.76
CA THR A 884 1.67 38.02 -11.76
C THR A 884 1.12 37.08 -10.68
N MET A 885 0.67 37.67 -9.57
CA MET A 885 -0.19 36.96 -8.61
C MET A 885 -1.55 36.70 -9.27
N PRO A 886 -2.04 35.45 -9.30
CA PRO A 886 -3.36 35.17 -9.86
C PRO A 886 -4.43 35.92 -9.06
N ASN A 887 -5.13 36.81 -9.74
CA ASN A 887 -6.25 37.53 -9.18
C ASN A 887 -7.46 36.60 -9.26
N PHE A 888 -7.71 35.83 -8.20
CA PHE A 888 -8.90 35.00 -8.12
C PHE A 888 -10.13 35.90 -8.07
N ALA A 889 -10.82 36.05 -9.19
CA ALA A 889 -12.22 36.37 -9.15
C ALA A 889 -12.91 35.22 -8.40
N ALA A 890 -13.53 35.52 -7.27
CA ALA A 890 -14.30 34.54 -6.50
C ALA A 890 -15.42 33.97 -7.41
N SER A 891 -15.17 32.84 -8.07
CA SER A 891 -16.17 32.10 -8.83
C SER A 891 -16.28 30.69 -8.28
N GLU A 892 -17.19 30.51 -7.32
CA GLU A 892 -18.42 29.74 -7.49
C GLU A 892 -19.11 29.69 -6.14
N SER A 893 -20.33 30.22 -6.15
CA SER A 893 -21.37 30.21 -5.13
C SER A 893 -21.00 29.59 -3.76
N ASN A 894 -20.64 30.46 -2.81
CA ASN A 894 -21.36 30.40 -1.54
C ASN A 894 -22.82 30.62 -1.91
N SER A 895 -23.60 29.55 -2.05
CA SER A 895 -25.05 29.65 -2.18
C SER A 895 -25.54 30.45 -0.98
N LYS A 896 -25.78 31.73 -1.20
CA LYS A 896 -26.56 32.54 -0.27
C LYS A 896 -27.92 31.86 -0.23
N PHE A 897 -28.22 31.32 0.95
CA PHE A 897 -29.49 30.72 1.31
C PHE A 897 -30.65 31.61 0.86
N GLU A 898 -31.43 31.15 -0.11
CA GLU A 898 -32.79 31.63 -0.31
C GLU A 898 -33.72 30.69 0.45
N GLY A 899 -33.91 30.99 1.74
CA GLY A 899 -34.84 30.27 2.63
C GLY A 899 -34.41 30.36 4.09
N HIS A 900 -35.35 30.64 4.99
CA HIS A 900 -35.10 30.53 6.44
C HIS A 900 -34.96 29.04 6.79
N PRO A 901 -33.80 28.56 7.28
CA PRO A 901 -33.64 27.16 7.63
C PRO A 901 -34.57 26.80 8.80
N THR A 902 -35.33 25.71 8.65
CA THR A 902 -36.26 25.24 9.69
C THR A 902 -35.53 24.26 10.60
N GLU A 903 -35.62 24.47 11.92
CA GLU A 903 -35.14 23.51 12.93
C GLU A 903 -36.29 22.63 13.39
N ILE A 904 -36.12 21.31 13.26
CA ILE A 904 -37.13 20.31 13.59
C ILE A 904 -36.57 19.40 14.68
N MET A 905 -37.26 19.34 15.80
CA MET A 905 -36.93 18.39 16.88
C MET A 905 -37.51 17.02 16.52
N LEU A 906 -36.65 16.02 16.34
CA LEU A 906 -37.06 14.65 16.02
C LEU A 906 -37.36 13.88 17.31
N THR A 907 -38.36 14.35 18.06
CA THR A 907 -38.73 13.81 19.37
C THR A 907 -39.16 12.35 19.33
N GLY A 908 -39.61 11.85 18.17
CA GLY A 908 -39.93 10.44 18.02
C GLY A 908 -38.71 9.53 18.19
N LEU A 909 -37.50 10.01 17.88
CA LEU A 909 -36.29 9.19 17.93
C LEU A 909 -35.77 8.95 19.36
N THR A 910 -36.37 9.55 20.39
CA THR A 910 -35.96 9.32 21.78
C THR A 910 -36.28 7.92 22.29
N SER A 911 -37.31 7.26 21.73
CA SER A 911 -37.69 5.88 22.10
C SER A 911 -36.83 4.82 21.40
N THR A 912 -36.13 5.21 20.33
CA THR A 912 -35.26 4.33 19.51
C THR A 912 -33.95 5.05 19.17
N PRO A 913 -33.08 5.33 20.16
CA PRO A 913 -31.94 6.21 19.98
C PRO A 913 -30.89 5.68 19.01
N THR A 914 -30.72 4.35 18.92
CA THR A 914 -29.70 3.74 18.09
C THR A 914 -30.17 3.64 16.63
N ALA A 915 -31.38 3.11 16.38
CA ALA A 915 -31.96 3.12 15.04
C ALA A 915 -32.19 4.57 14.56
N GLY A 916 -32.57 5.47 15.48
CA GLY A 916 -32.75 6.88 15.20
C GLY A 916 -31.48 7.58 14.70
N TRP A 917 -30.31 7.21 15.20
CA TRP A 917 -29.04 7.77 14.71
C TRP A 917 -28.79 7.45 13.22
N PHE A 918 -29.08 6.21 12.81
CA PHE A 918 -28.98 5.80 11.41
C PHE A 918 -30.09 6.42 10.56
N ALA A 919 -31.32 6.52 11.06
CA ALA A 919 -32.42 7.19 10.36
C ALA A 919 -32.11 8.67 10.09
N VAL A 920 -31.49 9.37 11.06
CA VAL A 920 -30.98 10.74 10.87
C VAL A 920 -29.93 10.78 9.76
N SER A 921 -29.01 9.83 9.73
CA SER A 921 -28.00 9.74 8.66
C SER A 921 -28.66 9.57 7.28
N GLY A 922 -29.71 8.74 7.20
CA GLY A 922 -30.52 8.58 5.99
C GLY A 922 -31.23 9.87 5.55
N LEU A 923 -31.77 10.64 6.50
CA LEU A 923 -32.37 11.96 6.20
C LEU A 923 -31.34 12.95 5.64
N LEU A 924 -30.11 12.95 6.17
CA LEU A 924 -29.03 13.78 5.64
C LEU A 924 -28.63 13.31 4.22
N GLY A 925 -28.63 12.00 3.97
CA GLY A 925 -28.40 11.42 2.65
C GLY A 925 -29.46 11.81 1.62
N ALA A 926 -30.74 11.73 1.99
CA ALA A 926 -31.84 12.18 1.16
C ALA A 926 -31.75 13.68 0.82
N ALA A 927 -31.34 14.49 1.80
CA ALA A 927 -31.11 15.92 1.56
C ALA A 927 -30.01 16.15 0.53
N GLU A 928 -28.92 15.38 0.57
CA GLU A 928 -27.85 15.46 -0.42
C GLU A 928 -28.33 15.10 -1.84
N LYS A 929 -29.14 14.03 -1.98
CA LYS A 929 -29.75 13.63 -3.27
C LYS A 929 -30.64 14.72 -3.85
N LEU A 930 -31.38 15.43 -3.01
CA LEU A 930 -32.26 16.53 -3.39
C LEU A 930 -31.52 17.87 -3.58
N GLY A 931 -30.20 17.92 -3.34
CA GLY A 931 -29.45 19.19 -3.35
C GLY A 931 -29.84 20.15 -2.22
N MET A 932 -30.49 19.64 -1.17
CA MET A 932 -30.94 20.39 -0.01
C MET A 932 -29.84 20.47 1.05
N THR A 933 -29.74 21.61 1.74
CA THR A 933 -28.86 21.71 2.90
C THR A 933 -29.50 21.06 4.12
N ALA A 934 -28.82 20.09 4.74
CA ALA A 934 -29.23 19.50 6.01
C ALA A 934 -28.06 19.37 7.00
N LYS A 935 -28.33 19.64 8.27
CA LYS A 935 -27.40 19.44 9.40
C LYS A 935 -28.13 18.90 10.60
N VAL A 936 -27.45 18.14 11.46
CA VAL A 936 -27.98 17.63 12.72
C VAL A 936 -27.11 18.06 13.90
N ARG A 937 -27.73 18.34 15.03
CA ARG A 937 -27.09 18.36 16.35
C ARG A 937 -27.89 17.51 17.30
N TRP A 938 -27.27 17.05 18.37
CA TRP A 938 -28.00 16.44 19.46
C TRP A 938 -28.04 17.36 20.68
N GLN A 939 -29.25 17.58 21.18
CA GLN A 939 -29.48 18.40 22.37
C GLN A 939 -29.32 17.54 23.63
N PRO A 940 -28.36 17.86 24.53
CA PRO A 940 -28.23 17.15 25.79
C PRO A 940 -29.41 17.47 26.72
N PRO A 941 -29.71 16.59 27.69
CA PRO A 941 -30.70 16.86 28.73
C PRO A 941 -30.30 18.10 29.55
N SER A 942 -31.29 18.86 30.02
CA SER A 942 -31.09 20.05 30.85
C SER A 942 -32.00 20.02 32.07
N GLU A 943 -31.75 20.85 33.09
CA GLU A 943 -32.65 20.98 34.24
C GLU A 943 -34.07 21.41 33.83
N SER A 944 -34.19 22.18 32.76
CA SER A 944 -35.46 22.64 32.18
C SER A 944 -36.15 21.64 31.25
N ASP A 945 -35.44 20.63 30.77
CA ASP A 945 -35.93 19.62 29.83
C ASP A 945 -35.25 18.28 30.12
N PRO A 946 -35.88 17.41 30.96
CA PRO A 946 -35.28 16.16 31.40
C PRO A 946 -35.36 15.06 30.34
N ARG A 947 -35.85 15.36 29.12
CA ARG A 947 -35.92 14.39 28.03
C ARG A 947 -34.52 13.84 27.72
N PRO A 948 -34.40 12.54 27.36
CA PRO A 948 -33.14 12.00 26.86
C PRO A 948 -32.68 12.76 25.61
N MET A 949 -31.41 12.60 25.26
CA MET A 949 -30.79 13.29 24.12
C MET A 949 -31.66 13.30 22.85
N VAL A 950 -32.01 14.49 22.34
CA VAL A 950 -32.91 14.65 21.17
C VAL A 950 -32.13 15.14 19.94
N PRO A 951 -32.24 14.48 18.78
CA PRO A 951 -31.69 15.01 17.54
C PRO A 951 -32.53 16.19 17.01
N VAL A 952 -31.84 17.27 16.65
CA VAL A 952 -32.42 18.47 16.04
C VAL A 952 -31.88 18.60 14.62
N LEU A 953 -32.76 18.51 13.64
CA LEU A 953 -32.44 18.58 12.23
C LEU A 953 -32.70 20.00 11.72
N ARG A 954 -31.71 20.62 11.08
CA ARG A 954 -31.83 21.92 10.41
C ARG A 954 -31.80 21.70 8.90
N ILE A 955 -32.87 22.09 8.21
CA ILE A 955 -33.04 21.83 6.77
C ILE A 955 -33.43 23.09 5.99
N GLY A 956 -33.03 23.13 4.71
CA GLY A 956 -33.39 24.16 3.74
C GLY A 956 -34.71 23.89 2.99
N GLY A 957 -35.65 23.12 3.56
CA GLY A 957 -36.93 22.77 2.95
C GLY A 957 -37.84 22.00 3.91
N ASP A 958 -38.67 21.07 3.41
CA ASP A 958 -39.62 20.30 4.23
C ASP A 958 -39.09 18.89 4.59
N LEU A 959 -39.41 18.43 5.80
CA LEU A 959 -39.08 17.08 6.27
C LEU A 959 -39.79 16.01 5.42
N SER A 960 -41.02 16.27 4.97
CA SER A 960 -41.79 15.33 4.16
C SER A 960 -41.09 15.00 2.84
N ALA A 961 -40.46 16.00 2.20
CA ALA A 961 -39.70 15.82 0.96
C ALA A 961 -38.50 14.88 1.15
N LEU A 962 -37.79 14.97 2.28
CA LEU A 962 -36.67 14.08 2.59
C LEU A 962 -37.13 12.63 2.78
N VAL A 963 -38.28 12.44 3.45
CA VAL A 963 -38.84 11.10 3.65
C VAL A 963 -39.39 10.53 2.33
N GLU A 964 -40.04 11.36 1.51
CA GLU A 964 -40.58 10.98 0.21
C GLU A 964 -39.49 10.57 -0.79
N GLU A 965 -38.32 11.23 -0.78
CA GLU A 965 -37.16 10.81 -1.56
C GLU A 965 -36.74 9.37 -1.23
N VAL A 966 -36.73 8.99 0.05
CA VAL A 966 -36.40 7.61 0.45
C VAL A 966 -37.52 6.62 0.09
N TRP A 967 -38.77 7.07 0.11
CA TRP A 967 -39.94 6.22 -0.20
C TRP A 967 -40.12 5.95 -1.69
N THR A 968 -39.81 6.94 -2.52
CA THR A 968 -39.95 6.89 -3.98
C THR A 968 -38.66 6.47 -4.68
N GLY A 969 -37.53 6.56 -3.97
CA GLY A 969 -36.23 6.12 -4.43
C GLY A 969 -36.21 4.64 -4.84
N THR A 970 -35.63 4.36 -6.00
CA THR A 970 -35.57 2.99 -6.53
C THR A 970 -34.35 2.21 -6.04
N ASP A 971 -33.35 2.86 -5.45
CA ASP A 971 -32.04 2.30 -5.09
C ASP A 971 -32.15 0.98 -4.31
N PHE A 972 -32.99 0.98 -3.26
CA PHE A 972 -33.19 -0.19 -2.41
C PHE A 972 -33.93 -1.32 -3.13
N THR A 973 -35.01 -0.98 -3.84
CA THR A 973 -35.82 -1.96 -4.60
C THR A 973 -35.07 -2.55 -5.79
N GLN A 974 -34.23 -1.76 -6.46
CA GLN A 974 -33.37 -2.22 -7.55
C GLN A 974 -32.26 -3.13 -7.02
N SER A 975 -31.62 -2.75 -5.91
CA SER A 975 -30.60 -3.58 -5.25
C SER A 975 -31.15 -4.96 -4.84
N ASP A 976 -32.36 -5.01 -4.26
CA ASP A 976 -32.99 -6.27 -3.86
C ASP A 976 -33.40 -7.15 -5.06
N LYS A 977 -33.89 -6.55 -6.15
CA LYS A 977 -34.18 -7.25 -7.41
C LYS A 977 -32.91 -7.80 -8.07
N LEU A 978 -31.85 -6.99 -8.12
CA LEU A 978 -30.56 -7.36 -8.70
C LEU A 978 -29.93 -8.52 -7.92
N ALA A 979 -29.94 -8.43 -6.59
CA ALA A 979 -29.50 -9.50 -5.69
C ALA A 979 -30.35 -10.78 -5.86
N SER A 980 -31.68 -10.66 -5.94
CA SER A 980 -32.57 -11.80 -6.18
C SER A 980 -32.27 -12.52 -7.50
N GLY A 981 -31.98 -11.78 -8.56
CA GLY A 981 -31.65 -12.33 -9.87
C GLY A 981 -30.29 -13.03 -9.93
N LEU A 982 -29.27 -12.49 -9.25
CA LEU A 982 -27.90 -13.04 -9.29
C LEU A 982 -27.61 -14.08 -8.20
N LEU A 983 -28.19 -13.93 -7.00
CA LEU A 983 -27.97 -14.82 -5.84
C LEU A 983 -29.06 -15.88 -5.69
N GLY A 984 -30.17 -15.77 -6.43
CA GLY A 984 -31.33 -16.66 -6.32
C GLY A 984 -32.20 -16.40 -5.09
N HIS A 985 -31.96 -15.32 -4.35
CA HIS A 985 -32.73 -14.90 -3.17
C HIS A 985 -32.59 -13.38 -2.89
N PRO A 986 -33.58 -12.73 -2.24
CA PRO A 986 -33.50 -11.31 -1.88
C PRO A 986 -32.36 -11.00 -0.89
N LEU A 987 -32.08 -9.72 -0.66
CA LEU A 987 -31.10 -9.22 0.33
C LEU A 987 -31.62 -9.49 1.77
N VAL A 988 -31.73 -10.77 2.14
CA VAL A 988 -32.24 -11.24 3.43
C VAL A 988 -31.05 -11.65 4.33
N PRO A 989 -30.77 -10.95 5.45
CA PRO A 989 -29.52 -11.05 6.23
C PRO A 989 -29.19 -12.40 6.93
N LYS A 990 -29.88 -13.51 6.64
CA LYS A 990 -29.67 -14.75 7.41
C LYS A 990 -28.49 -15.55 6.88
N TYR A 991 -27.42 -15.67 7.67
CA TYR A 991 -26.32 -16.65 7.56
C TYR A 991 -26.19 -17.27 6.16
N GLN A 992 -25.86 -16.42 5.18
CA GLN A 992 -25.87 -16.84 3.79
C GLN A 992 -24.59 -17.62 3.53
N LYS A 993 -24.75 -18.91 3.20
CA LYS A 993 -23.71 -19.74 2.60
C LYS A 993 -23.68 -19.43 1.11
N THR A 994 -23.14 -18.28 0.71
CA THR A 994 -22.99 -17.96 -0.71
C THR A 994 -21.79 -18.73 -1.26
N ALA A 995 -22.02 -19.50 -2.32
CA ALA A 995 -21.02 -20.30 -3.02
C ALA A 995 -20.45 -19.60 -4.27
N ALA A 996 -20.80 -18.34 -4.55
CA ALA A 996 -20.46 -17.69 -5.83
C ALA A 996 -19.97 -16.24 -5.66
N THR A 997 -18.67 -16.08 -5.46
CA THR A 997 -17.95 -14.79 -5.49
C THR A 997 -18.15 -14.05 -6.80
N ASP A 998 -18.24 -14.79 -7.92
CA ASP A 998 -18.38 -14.23 -9.26
C ASP A 998 -19.73 -13.52 -9.47
N ALA A 999 -20.77 -13.98 -8.76
CA ALA A 999 -22.08 -13.35 -8.77
C ALA A 999 -22.08 -12.00 -8.02
N ILE A 1000 -21.33 -11.90 -6.91
CA ILE A 1000 -21.18 -10.66 -6.12
C ILE A 1000 -20.37 -9.63 -6.91
N ARG A 1001 -19.28 -10.02 -7.55
CA ARG A 1001 -18.51 -9.10 -8.40
C ARG A 1001 -19.34 -8.62 -9.59
N SER A 1002 -20.05 -9.53 -10.27
CA SER A 1002 -20.96 -9.16 -11.37
C SER A 1002 -22.06 -8.21 -10.91
N LEU A 1003 -22.55 -8.35 -9.67
CA LEU A 1003 -23.49 -7.44 -9.02
C LEU A 1003 -22.85 -6.05 -8.90
N LEU A 1004 -21.69 -5.94 -8.25
CA LEU A 1004 -20.97 -4.69 -7.98
C LEU A 1004 -20.50 -3.94 -9.24
N LEU A 1005 -20.23 -4.66 -10.34
CA LEU A 1005 -19.74 -4.07 -11.59
C LEU A 1005 -20.87 -3.67 -12.55
N LYS A 1006 -22.07 -4.25 -12.44
CA LYS A 1006 -23.21 -3.98 -13.35
C LYS A 1006 -24.21 -2.96 -12.82
N SER A 1007 -24.20 -2.67 -11.52
CA SER A 1007 -25.04 -1.64 -10.92
C SER A 1007 -24.45 -0.24 -11.14
N ASP A 1008 -25.32 0.77 -11.26
CA ASP A 1008 -24.89 2.17 -11.10
C ASP A 1008 -24.40 2.43 -9.67
N GLU A 1009 -23.69 3.54 -9.44
CA GLU A 1009 -23.00 3.80 -8.18
C GLU A 1009 -23.94 3.88 -6.98
N ASN A 1010 -25.16 4.40 -7.15
CA ASN A 1010 -26.16 4.51 -6.09
C ASN A 1010 -26.74 3.14 -5.71
N THR A 1011 -27.03 2.29 -6.71
CA THR A 1011 -27.45 0.89 -6.52
C THR A 1011 -26.30 0.03 -5.94
N THR A 1012 -25.05 0.34 -6.29
CA THR A 1012 -23.86 -0.35 -5.79
C THR A 1012 -23.55 0.00 -4.33
N ALA A 1013 -23.79 1.24 -3.88
CA ALA A 1013 -23.46 1.71 -2.54
C ALA A 1013 -24.17 0.91 -1.43
N LEU A 1014 -25.44 0.54 -1.64
CA LEU A 1014 -26.19 -0.28 -0.70
C LEU A 1014 -25.70 -1.74 -0.70
N VAL A 1015 -25.48 -2.33 -1.88
CA VAL A 1015 -24.97 -3.71 -2.01
C VAL A 1015 -23.55 -3.84 -1.43
N ALA A 1016 -22.66 -2.89 -1.75
CA ALA A 1016 -21.29 -2.81 -1.25
C ALA A 1016 -21.22 -2.43 0.24
N GLY A 1017 -22.19 -1.67 0.74
CA GLY A 1017 -22.36 -1.37 2.16
C GLY A 1017 -22.85 -2.58 2.98
N VAL A 1018 -23.39 -3.61 2.32
CA VAL A 1018 -23.97 -4.80 2.96
C VAL A 1018 -23.09 -6.04 2.78
N ILE A 1019 -22.42 -6.19 1.64
CA ILE A 1019 -21.58 -7.34 1.27
C ILE A 1019 -20.11 -6.91 1.24
N ASN A 1020 -19.30 -7.53 2.10
CA ASN A 1020 -17.85 -7.36 2.07
C ASN A 1020 -17.21 -8.55 1.36
N ASP A 1021 -16.83 -8.37 0.09
CA ASP A 1021 -16.21 -9.42 -0.72
C ASP A 1021 -14.73 -9.67 -0.34
N ALA A 1022 -14.13 -8.79 0.47
CA ALA A 1022 -12.80 -8.95 1.04
C ALA A 1022 -12.75 -9.89 2.27
N VAL A 1023 -13.87 -10.52 2.65
CA VAL A 1023 -13.91 -11.50 3.76
C VAL A 1023 -13.36 -12.86 3.29
N PRO A 1024 -12.42 -13.51 4.02
CA PRO A 1024 -11.91 -14.84 3.69
C PRO A 1024 -12.99 -15.92 3.54
N ALA A 1025 -12.71 -17.02 2.83
CA ALA A 1025 -13.68 -18.10 2.58
C ALA A 1025 -13.99 -18.87 3.87
N ASN A 1026 -14.79 -18.25 4.72
CA ASN A 1026 -15.56 -18.93 5.74
C ASN A 1026 -16.91 -19.28 5.10
N PRO A 1027 -17.52 -20.45 5.36
CA PRO A 1027 -18.91 -20.74 4.96
C PRO A 1027 -19.97 -19.78 5.55
N LYS A 1028 -19.56 -18.64 6.16
CA LYS A 1028 -20.39 -17.59 6.74
C LYS A 1028 -19.84 -16.23 6.30
N MET A 1029 -20.54 -15.55 5.40
CA MET A 1029 -20.27 -14.16 5.06
C MET A 1029 -20.59 -13.28 6.28
N GLU A 1030 -19.61 -12.53 6.79
CA GLU A 1030 -19.86 -11.50 7.81
C GLU A 1030 -20.40 -10.25 7.13
N LEU A 1031 -21.63 -9.86 7.46
CA LEU A 1031 -22.22 -8.62 6.97
C LEU A 1031 -21.50 -7.44 7.60
N ALA A 1032 -21.23 -6.43 6.77
CA ALA A 1032 -20.73 -5.13 7.18
C ALA A 1032 -21.61 -4.45 8.27
N MET A 1033 -22.88 -4.85 8.39
CA MET A 1033 -23.82 -4.46 9.45
C MET A 1033 -23.81 -5.45 10.63
N THR A 1034 -22.66 -5.73 11.21
CA THR A 1034 -22.49 -6.63 12.39
C THR A 1034 -23.39 -6.29 13.58
N ALA A 1035 -23.81 -5.02 13.72
CA ALA A 1035 -24.74 -4.62 14.78
C ALA A 1035 -26.17 -5.19 14.57
N ILE A 1036 -26.59 -5.40 13.32
CA ILE A 1036 -27.92 -5.90 12.92
C ILE A 1036 -27.90 -7.40 12.60
N SER A 1037 -26.71 -7.97 12.31
CA SER A 1037 -26.49 -9.31 11.72
C SER A 1037 -27.14 -10.50 12.45
N ASN A 1038 -27.68 -10.30 13.66
CA ASN A 1038 -28.45 -11.33 14.35
C ASN A 1038 -29.93 -11.40 13.94
N ASN A 1039 -30.44 -10.46 13.14
CA ASN A 1039 -31.86 -10.39 12.75
C ASN A 1039 -32.06 -10.46 11.23
N SER A 1040 -32.38 -11.65 10.77
CA SER A 1040 -32.59 -12.04 9.37
C SER A 1040 -33.73 -11.35 8.59
N SER A 1041 -34.31 -10.27 9.08
CA SER A 1041 -35.56 -9.71 8.55
C SER A 1041 -35.61 -8.18 8.48
N PHE A 1042 -34.56 -7.45 8.88
CA PHE A 1042 -34.61 -5.98 8.88
C PHE A 1042 -34.78 -5.39 7.47
N GLY A 1043 -34.04 -5.89 6.47
CA GLY A 1043 -34.23 -5.50 5.06
C GLY A 1043 -35.63 -5.82 4.53
N LYS A 1044 -36.18 -6.98 4.93
CA LYS A 1044 -37.57 -7.34 4.61
C LYS A 1044 -38.58 -6.36 5.22
N VAL A 1045 -38.39 -5.96 6.50
CA VAL A 1045 -39.22 -4.95 7.16
C VAL A 1045 -39.13 -3.60 6.44
N ALA A 1046 -37.96 -3.22 5.93
CA ALA A 1046 -37.82 -2.02 5.11
C ALA A 1046 -38.60 -2.10 3.78
N VAL A 1047 -38.51 -3.21 3.04
CA VAL A 1047 -39.31 -3.42 1.81
C VAL A 1047 -40.81 -3.35 2.11
N GLU A 1048 -41.26 -3.96 3.20
CA GLU A 1048 -42.66 -3.95 3.62
C GLU A 1048 -43.11 -2.54 4.05
N ALA A 1049 -42.26 -1.78 4.76
CA ALA A 1049 -42.55 -0.42 5.19
C ALA A 1049 -42.67 0.57 4.01
N LEU A 1050 -41.93 0.35 2.91
CA LEU A 1050 -42.05 1.16 1.68
C LEU A 1050 -43.43 1.05 1.02
N GLN A 1051 -44.25 0.04 1.36
CA GLN A 1051 -45.63 -0.07 0.87
C GLN A 1051 -46.61 0.83 1.63
N ALA A 1052 -46.25 1.33 2.81
CA ALA A 1052 -47.05 2.26 3.60
C ALA A 1052 -46.82 3.71 3.13
N PRO A 1053 -47.75 4.65 3.38
CA PRO A 1053 -47.55 6.06 3.04
C PRO A 1053 -46.36 6.69 3.79
N ALA A 1054 -45.55 7.50 3.10
CA ALA A 1054 -44.40 8.23 3.67
C ALA A 1054 -44.79 9.11 4.90
N GLU A 1055 -46.02 9.61 4.95
CA GLU A 1055 -46.55 10.41 6.05
C GLU A 1055 -46.50 9.67 7.40
N GLU A 1056 -46.62 8.33 7.41
CA GLU A 1056 -46.51 7.53 8.64
C GLU A 1056 -45.10 7.60 9.23
N ALA A 1057 -44.06 7.63 8.39
CA ALA A 1057 -42.68 7.78 8.82
C ALA A 1057 -42.41 9.20 9.34
N VAL A 1058 -42.99 10.24 8.72
CA VAL A 1058 -42.92 11.63 9.22
C VAL A 1058 -43.53 11.72 10.63
N LYS A 1059 -44.71 11.15 10.84
CA LYS A 1059 -45.35 11.10 12.18
C LYS A 1059 -44.46 10.35 13.18
N ALA A 1060 -43.86 9.23 12.78
CA ALA A 1060 -42.95 8.48 13.62
C ALA A 1060 -41.67 9.26 13.98
N LEU A 1061 -41.15 10.12 13.11
CA LEU A 1061 -39.99 10.97 13.43
C LEU A 1061 -40.31 12.02 14.51
N LEU A 1062 -41.57 12.45 14.62
CA LEU A 1062 -42.00 13.52 15.52
C LEU A 1062 -42.62 13.00 16.82
N ASP A 1063 -43.30 11.86 16.80
CA ASP A 1063 -44.02 11.31 17.96
C ASP A 1063 -43.38 9.99 18.44
N PRO A 1064 -42.98 9.87 19.72
CA PRO A 1064 -42.35 8.66 20.26
C PRO A 1064 -43.30 7.46 20.34
N ASP A 1065 -44.63 7.67 20.29
CA ASP A 1065 -45.65 6.63 20.46
C ASP A 1065 -46.22 6.09 19.12
N VAL A 1066 -45.80 6.65 17.98
CA VAL A 1066 -46.29 6.30 16.63
C VAL A 1066 -45.34 5.35 15.90
N GLY A 1067 -45.84 4.58 14.91
CA GLY A 1067 -45.00 3.82 13.98
C GLY A 1067 -44.58 2.41 14.44
N TYR A 1068 -45.23 1.88 15.48
CA TYR A 1068 -44.98 0.53 15.99
C TYR A 1068 -45.73 -0.53 15.18
N THR A 1069 -45.02 -1.60 14.82
CA THR A 1069 -45.57 -2.79 14.15
C THR A 1069 -45.00 -4.06 14.77
N TYR A 1070 -45.83 -5.12 14.84
CA TYR A 1070 -45.40 -6.43 15.32
C TYR A 1070 -44.74 -7.22 14.19
N THR A 1071 -43.43 -7.44 14.29
CA THR A 1071 -42.65 -8.15 13.28
C THR A 1071 -41.87 -9.32 13.90
N ASN A 1072 -41.39 -10.26 13.09
CA ASN A 1072 -40.51 -11.35 13.57
C ASN A 1072 -39.07 -10.87 13.91
N CYS A 1073 -38.83 -9.56 13.87
CA CYS A 1073 -37.56 -8.87 14.10
C CYS A 1073 -37.72 -7.94 15.31
N ASP A 1074 -36.67 -7.63 16.07
CA ASP A 1074 -36.71 -6.56 17.11
C ASP A 1074 -36.24 -5.19 16.59
N GLY A 1075 -36.20 -4.98 15.28
CA GLY A 1075 -35.67 -3.73 14.73
C GLY A 1075 -34.17 -3.51 15.01
N GLY A 1076 -33.49 -4.51 15.60
CA GLY A 1076 -32.03 -4.63 15.65
C GLY A 1076 -31.32 -3.87 16.77
N PHE A 1077 -31.90 -2.83 17.40
CA PHE A 1077 -31.07 -1.94 18.21
C PHE A 1077 -31.59 -1.44 19.56
N ASP A 1078 -32.90 -1.27 19.78
CA ASP A 1078 -33.35 -0.39 20.88
C ASP A 1078 -34.11 -1.12 21.98
N ARG A 1079 -33.37 -1.63 22.97
CA ARG A 1079 -33.90 -1.92 24.31
C ARG A 1079 -33.28 -0.96 25.31
N SER A 1080 -33.73 0.29 25.29
CA SER A 1080 -33.35 1.27 26.31
C SER A 1080 -34.05 0.96 27.63
N THR A 1081 -33.31 0.89 28.74
CA THR A 1081 -33.85 0.82 30.11
C THR A 1081 -34.67 2.06 30.50
N VAL A 1082 -34.62 3.12 29.68
CA VAL A 1082 -35.34 4.40 29.84
C VAL A 1082 -36.73 4.37 29.17
N SER A 1083 -36.99 3.38 28.30
CA SER A 1083 -38.26 3.25 27.56
C SER A 1083 -39.23 2.26 28.21
N ASN A 1084 -40.54 2.56 28.17
CA ASN A 1084 -41.60 1.79 28.83
C ASN A 1084 -41.53 0.29 28.44
N PRO A 1085 -41.43 -0.65 29.42
CA PRO A 1085 -41.33 -2.09 29.15
C PRO A 1085 -42.53 -2.69 28.40
N LEU A 1086 -43.66 -1.97 28.32
CA LEU A 1086 -44.82 -2.37 27.49
C LEU A 1086 -44.58 -2.19 25.98
N VAL A 1087 -43.64 -1.34 25.56
CA VAL A 1087 -43.38 -1.00 24.16
C VAL A 1087 -42.31 -1.89 23.53
N ASN A 1088 -41.41 -2.46 24.35
CA ASN A 1088 -40.36 -3.41 23.93
C ASN A 1088 -40.59 -4.84 24.46
N GLY A 1089 -41.82 -5.12 24.92
CA GLY A 1089 -42.22 -6.38 25.54
C GLY A 1089 -42.46 -7.49 24.52
N ILE A 1090 -42.14 -8.72 24.94
CA ILE A 1090 -42.39 -9.98 24.23
C ILE A 1090 -43.87 -10.02 23.82
N GLY A 1091 -44.16 -9.80 22.53
CA GLY A 1091 -45.45 -10.15 21.95
C GLY A 1091 -45.64 -11.67 21.92
N GLU A 1092 -46.71 -12.14 21.28
CA GLU A 1092 -46.93 -13.57 21.04
C GLU A 1092 -45.65 -14.29 20.55
N HIS A 1093 -45.50 -15.57 20.91
CA HIS A 1093 -44.32 -16.39 20.67
C HIS A 1093 -43.71 -16.18 19.26
N GLY A 1094 -42.59 -15.43 19.18
CA GLY A 1094 -41.86 -15.17 17.94
C GLY A 1094 -42.09 -13.82 17.25
N ARG A 1095 -42.96 -12.93 17.76
CA ARG A 1095 -43.19 -11.57 17.25
C ARG A 1095 -42.83 -10.49 18.29
N ARG A 1096 -42.33 -9.34 17.82
CA ARG A 1096 -41.85 -8.22 18.65
C ARG A 1096 -42.38 -6.89 18.10
N SER A 1097 -42.77 -5.97 19.00
CA SER A 1097 -43.16 -4.61 18.62
C SER A 1097 -41.92 -3.79 18.28
N THR A 1098 -41.89 -3.17 17.11
CA THR A 1098 -40.74 -2.43 16.57
C THR A 1098 -41.17 -1.21 15.78
N ARG A 1099 -40.33 -0.17 15.70
CA ARG A 1099 -40.58 0.98 14.81
C ARG A 1099 -40.22 0.67 13.36
N GLY A 1100 -40.81 -0.40 12.82
CA GLY A 1100 -40.53 -0.92 11.49
C GLY A 1100 -40.72 0.11 10.37
N VAL A 1101 -41.61 1.09 10.57
CA VAL A 1101 -41.83 2.19 9.62
C VAL A 1101 -40.56 3.04 9.40
N LEU A 1102 -39.62 3.09 10.35
CA LEU A 1102 -38.36 3.85 10.18
C LEU A 1102 -37.26 3.04 9.47
N ALA A 1103 -37.48 1.75 9.21
CA ALA A 1103 -36.46 0.87 8.64
C ALA A 1103 -35.89 1.35 7.27
N PRO A 1104 -36.69 1.92 6.33
CA PRO A 1104 -36.14 2.46 5.08
C PRO A 1104 -35.11 3.57 5.30
N LEU A 1105 -35.39 4.52 6.22
CA LEU A 1105 -34.46 5.61 6.57
C LEU A 1105 -33.17 5.06 7.21
N VAL A 1106 -33.29 4.01 8.03
CA VAL A 1106 -32.13 3.34 8.63
C VAL A 1106 -31.27 2.67 7.56
N MET A 1107 -31.88 1.98 6.59
CA MET A 1107 -31.17 1.35 5.47
C MET A 1107 -30.47 2.39 4.58
N GLU A 1108 -31.14 3.50 4.29
CA GLU A 1108 -30.54 4.64 3.58
C GLU A 1108 -29.34 5.19 4.36
N GLY A 1109 -29.47 5.32 5.69
CA GLY A 1109 -28.39 5.71 6.58
C GLY A 1109 -27.14 4.82 6.43
N PHE A 1110 -27.30 3.51 6.32
CA PHE A 1110 -26.16 2.62 6.08
C PHE A 1110 -25.52 2.83 4.71
N ALA A 1111 -26.32 3.00 3.66
CA ALA A 1111 -25.82 3.23 2.32
C ALA A 1111 -24.95 4.50 2.26
N VAL A 1112 -25.43 5.60 2.84
CA VAL A 1112 -24.74 6.90 2.77
C VAL A 1112 -23.56 7.02 3.73
N LEU A 1113 -23.40 6.11 4.69
CA LEU A 1113 -22.19 6.05 5.53
C LEU A 1113 -21.03 5.29 4.87
N GLY A 1114 -21.28 4.59 3.76
CA GLY A 1114 -20.28 3.87 2.97
C GLY A 1114 -19.83 2.54 3.60
N ALA A 1115 -18.73 1.98 3.08
CA ALA A 1115 -18.25 0.67 3.49
C ALA A 1115 -17.65 0.71 4.92
N PRO A 1116 -18.16 -0.11 5.86
CA PRO A 1116 -17.69 -0.06 7.23
C PRO A 1116 -16.31 -0.72 7.46
N PRO A 1117 -15.71 -0.52 8.65
CA PRO A 1117 -14.61 -1.33 9.16
C PRO A 1117 -14.96 -2.84 9.22
N ARG A 1118 -13.95 -3.70 9.38
CA ARG A 1118 -14.14 -5.17 9.41
C ARG A 1118 -15.16 -5.60 10.48
N GLY A 1119 -15.22 -4.88 11.61
CA GLY A 1119 -16.16 -5.08 12.70
C GLY A 1119 -17.50 -4.37 12.57
N GLY A 1120 -17.75 -3.54 11.55
CA GLY A 1120 -18.98 -2.75 11.34
C GLY A 1120 -18.90 -1.29 11.81
N HIS A 1121 -19.84 -0.44 11.36
CA HIS A 1121 -19.89 0.98 11.73
C HIS A 1121 -20.05 1.17 13.25
N GLY A 1122 -19.04 1.74 13.91
CA GLY A 1122 -19.07 2.01 15.35
C GLY A 1122 -18.86 0.80 16.26
N VAL A 1123 -18.66 -0.41 15.74
CA VAL A 1123 -18.64 -1.65 16.54
C VAL A 1123 -17.22 -2.09 16.85
N HIS A 1124 -16.95 -2.33 18.14
CA HIS A 1124 -15.68 -2.91 18.63
C HIS A 1124 -15.95 -3.77 19.88
N ASP A 1125 -15.37 -4.97 19.97
CA ASP A 1125 -15.51 -5.89 21.13
C ASP A 1125 -16.95 -6.07 21.65
N ARG A 1126 -17.94 -6.20 20.74
CA ARG A 1126 -19.38 -6.36 21.05
C ARG A 1126 -20.05 -5.11 21.64
N GLN A 1127 -19.41 -3.95 21.52
CA GLN A 1127 -19.95 -2.63 21.88
C GLN A 1127 -20.04 -1.75 20.64
N LEU A 1128 -21.18 -1.06 20.47
CA LEU A 1128 -21.44 -0.07 19.44
C LEU A 1128 -21.26 1.33 20.06
N THR A 1129 -20.46 2.18 19.44
CA THR A 1129 -20.25 3.58 19.83
C THR A 1129 -20.60 4.50 18.68
N LEU A 1130 -21.55 5.42 18.90
CA LEU A 1130 -21.97 6.42 17.91
C LEU A 1130 -21.70 7.84 18.44
N PRO A 1131 -21.13 8.75 17.62
CA PRO A 1131 -20.84 10.12 18.02
C PRO A 1131 -22.13 10.95 18.09
N LEU A 1132 -22.22 11.84 19.08
CA LEU A 1132 -23.38 12.70 19.28
C LEU A 1132 -22.93 14.17 19.35
N PRO A 1133 -22.66 14.83 18.21
CA PRO A 1133 -22.22 16.22 18.19
C PRO A 1133 -23.31 17.16 18.71
N THR A 1134 -22.95 18.09 19.60
CA THR A 1134 -23.88 19.09 20.16
C THR A 1134 -23.96 20.36 19.29
N ARG A 1135 -23.11 20.46 18.27
CA ARG A 1135 -23.17 21.47 17.21
C ARG A 1135 -23.76 20.91 15.92
N PHE A 1136 -24.32 21.79 15.09
CA PHE A 1136 -24.84 21.40 13.79
C PHE A 1136 -23.72 20.85 12.90
N THR A 1137 -23.93 19.61 12.45
CA THR A 1137 -22.98 18.74 11.77
C THR A 1137 -23.66 18.18 10.52
N ASP A 1138 -22.99 18.18 9.39
CA ASP A 1138 -23.51 17.59 8.14
C ASP A 1138 -23.12 16.12 8.00
N LEU A 1139 -23.56 15.46 6.92
CA LEU A 1139 -23.25 14.06 6.67
C LEU A 1139 -21.74 13.77 6.50
N PRO A 1140 -20.97 14.52 5.69
CA PRO A 1140 -19.52 14.33 5.58
C PRO A 1140 -18.80 14.36 6.92
N GLU A 1141 -19.12 15.35 7.75
CA GLU A 1141 -18.54 15.48 9.08
C GLU A 1141 -19.02 14.35 10.01
N LEU A 1142 -20.32 14.02 10.02
CA LEU A 1142 -20.85 12.94 10.86
C LEU A 1142 -20.22 11.59 10.51
N ARG A 1143 -20.02 11.30 9.21
CA ARG A 1143 -19.33 10.10 8.71
C ARG A 1143 -17.88 10.07 9.18
N ALA A 1144 -17.18 11.20 9.10
CA ALA A 1144 -15.80 11.31 9.59
C ALA A 1144 -15.73 11.06 11.11
N LEU A 1145 -16.60 11.69 11.91
CA LEU A 1145 -16.67 11.48 13.36
C LEU A 1145 -16.94 10.00 13.70
N LEU A 1146 -17.85 9.36 12.95
CA LEU A 1146 -18.18 7.93 13.13
C LEU A 1146 -16.94 7.07 12.93
N LEU A 1147 -16.27 7.20 11.78
CA LEU A 1147 -15.08 6.42 11.44
C LEU A 1147 -13.96 6.55 12.50
N VAL A 1148 -13.79 7.74 13.07
CA VAL A 1148 -12.76 8.00 14.08
C VAL A 1148 -13.18 7.48 15.46
N SER A 1149 -14.48 7.52 15.77
CA SER A 1149 -15.04 6.97 17.01
C SER A 1149 -15.08 5.43 17.03
N ALA A 1150 -15.17 4.80 15.86
CA ALA A 1150 -15.43 3.37 15.64
C ALA A 1150 -14.21 2.43 15.84
N GLY A 1151 -13.29 2.73 16.76
CA GLY A 1151 -12.28 1.74 17.15
C GLY A 1151 -10.87 2.26 17.37
N ILE A 1152 -10.58 3.55 17.23
CA ILE A 1152 -9.25 4.05 17.58
C ILE A 1152 -9.05 3.83 19.09
N ARG A 1153 -7.88 3.30 19.50
CA ARG A 1153 -7.33 3.65 20.82
C ARG A 1153 -7.03 5.13 20.78
N ILE A 1154 -8.08 5.95 20.91
CA ILE A 1154 -7.99 7.41 20.80
C ILE A 1154 -6.88 7.80 21.77
N PRO A 1155 -5.79 8.44 21.28
CA PRO A 1155 -4.73 8.85 22.18
C PRO A 1155 -5.38 9.63 23.31
N ARG A 1156 -5.06 9.29 24.56
CA ARG A 1156 -5.65 9.96 25.74
C ARG A 1156 -5.49 11.49 25.68
N SER A 1157 -4.60 11.99 24.82
CA SER A 1157 -4.37 13.41 24.54
C SER A 1157 -5.42 14.10 23.66
N TRP A 1158 -6.34 13.38 22.98
CA TRP A 1158 -7.32 14.00 22.08
C TRP A 1158 -8.55 14.52 22.83
N SER A 1159 -8.80 15.84 22.78
CA SER A 1159 -9.92 16.47 23.47
C SER A 1159 -11.10 16.76 22.54
N TRP A 1160 -12.06 15.84 22.47
CA TRP A 1160 -13.26 15.96 21.63
C TRP A 1160 -14.19 17.12 22.02
N LYS A 1161 -13.98 17.70 23.21
CA LYS A 1161 -14.64 18.90 23.71
C LYS A 1161 -14.43 20.08 22.79
N SER A 1162 -13.21 20.20 22.26
CA SER A 1162 -12.82 21.26 21.33
C SER A 1162 -13.64 21.26 20.04
N ILE A 1163 -14.23 20.12 19.63
CA ILE A 1163 -15.08 20.00 18.45
C ILE A 1163 -16.57 19.75 18.77
N SER A 1164 -16.97 19.91 20.04
CA SER A 1164 -18.35 19.75 20.52
C SER A 1164 -18.94 18.35 20.28
N CYS A 1165 -18.13 17.30 20.47
CA CYS A 1165 -18.57 15.89 20.31
C CYS A 1165 -18.20 15.01 21.52
N ASP A 1166 -18.32 15.55 22.74
CA ASP A 1166 -18.04 14.82 24.00
C ASP A 1166 -19.08 13.76 24.35
N TRP A 1167 -20.25 13.82 23.72
CA TRP A 1167 -21.34 12.88 23.93
C TRP A 1167 -21.26 11.74 22.92
N ARG A 1168 -21.57 10.54 23.40
CA ARG A 1168 -21.63 9.33 22.58
C ARG A 1168 -22.77 8.44 23.04
N LEU A 1169 -23.33 7.68 22.11
CA LEU A 1169 -24.25 6.59 22.40
C LEU A 1169 -23.41 5.33 22.49
N VAL A 1170 -23.46 4.64 23.62
CA VAL A 1170 -22.75 3.39 23.84
C VAL A 1170 -23.79 2.29 24.01
N ALA A 1171 -23.87 1.38 23.04
CA ALA A 1171 -24.75 0.23 23.10
C ALA A 1171 -23.93 -1.06 23.29
N THR A 1172 -24.26 -1.85 24.31
CA THR A 1172 -23.56 -3.10 24.61
C THR A 1172 -24.45 -4.29 24.29
N LYS A 1173 -23.92 -5.28 23.55
CA LYS A 1173 -24.68 -6.48 23.21
C LYS A 1173 -24.75 -7.45 24.40
N THR A 1174 -25.93 -7.61 24.97
CA THR A 1174 -26.21 -8.50 26.10
C THR A 1174 -27.01 -9.72 25.63
N MET A 1175 -26.54 -10.93 25.97
CA MET A 1175 -27.27 -12.17 25.68
C MET A 1175 -28.34 -12.39 26.75
N LEU A 1176 -29.60 -12.49 26.35
CA LEU A 1176 -30.69 -12.91 27.25
C LEU A 1176 -30.72 -14.43 27.40
N ASN A 1177 -30.44 -15.14 26.31
CA ASN A 1177 -30.30 -16.60 26.27
C ASN A 1177 -29.47 -17.02 25.03
N LYS A 1178 -29.29 -18.32 24.80
CA LYS A 1178 -28.50 -18.87 23.68
C LYS A 1178 -28.99 -18.48 22.28
N TYR A 1179 -30.21 -17.97 22.15
CA TYR A 1179 -30.85 -17.60 20.87
C TYR A 1179 -31.25 -16.12 20.79
N ASP A 1180 -31.12 -15.36 21.88
CA ASP A 1180 -31.65 -14.00 21.97
C ASP A 1180 -30.62 -13.05 22.59
N ALA A 1181 -30.29 -11.99 21.85
CA ALA A 1181 -29.36 -10.95 22.25
C ALA A 1181 -30.02 -9.59 22.01
N HIS A 1182 -29.81 -8.64 22.91
CA HIS A 1182 -30.26 -7.26 22.75
C HIS A 1182 -29.11 -6.29 22.93
N TRP A 1183 -29.27 -5.07 22.42
CA TRP A 1183 -28.35 -3.96 22.64
C TRP A 1183 -28.93 -3.06 23.72
N ASP A 1184 -28.18 -2.86 24.80
CA ASP A 1184 -28.51 -1.91 25.87
C ASP A 1184 -27.74 -0.61 25.65
N ALA A 1185 -28.45 0.46 25.32
CA ALA A 1185 -27.90 1.73 24.86
C ALA A 1185 -27.94 2.79 25.97
N THR A 1186 -26.79 3.43 26.20
CA THR A 1186 -26.63 4.47 27.22
C THR A 1186 -25.95 5.71 26.62
N PHE A 1187 -26.40 6.89 27.02
CA PHE A 1187 -25.73 8.14 26.68
C PHE A 1187 -24.58 8.36 27.66
N ALA A 1188 -23.38 8.55 27.13
CA ALA A 1188 -22.19 8.78 27.94
C ALA A 1188 -21.48 10.06 27.51
N GLN A 1189 -21.16 10.91 28.48
CA GLN A 1189 -20.24 12.02 28.29
C GLN A 1189 -18.81 11.51 28.55
N ARG A 1190 -17.85 11.87 27.69
CA ARG A 1190 -16.43 11.60 27.98
C ARG A 1190 -15.97 12.51 29.13
N SER A 1191 -15.51 11.91 30.23
CA SER A 1191 -14.71 12.65 31.21
C SER A 1191 -13.41 13.09 30.54
N SER A 1192 -13.09 14.38 30.68
CA SER A 1192 -11.96 15.10 30.08
C SER A 1192 -10.63 14.35 30.08
#